data_AF-A0A8H4KV51-F1
#
_entry.id   AF-A0A8H4KV51-F1
#
_cell.length_a   1.000
_cell.length_b   1.000
_cell.length_c   1.000
_cell.angle_alpha   90.00
_cell.angle_beta   90.00
_cell.angle_gamma   90.00
#
_symmetry.space_group_name_H-M   'P 1'
#
loop_
_entity.id
_entity.type
_entity.pdbx_description
1 polymer ?
#
loop_
_entity_poly.entity_id
_entity_poly.type
_entity_poly.pdbx_seq_one_letter_code
_entity_poly.pdbx_strand_id
1 'polypeptide(L)'
;MVPPAFGIRHLRPLASSPPSASASRPIPTTAPSFASASSSVPILATAAISDTPATAIAVAPTTIAPRRYRHPYQPLHHGVSIRPFLPPPSPHRPLQTRGKKTTTTIKLSDLPQGLIQPKPVSPLPTSSSVSSPHDESTKPLPLPLPLAQDPPAYPTVVLQARQNMLKFDNCVLLTRVGGFYELYFEHAEEYGPLLNIKVAKKRTNAGLVPMAGFPFFQLDRFLKILVQDLNRHVAIAEEFPNSPTAKVKSGGLMHDRRVARIITPGTLIDENFMDPFANNYVMAIHIGTGATASNIVTDADTTIGRVPDPEGGLAGHEPGSAHPIPSGVGVGVGVGQHVGQSQGFQDAVPLGLAWLDLSTGHFCTQEANLASLPAILSRLCPRELLLDEGLQSSPDHGIFTVLADDRHIISYAPRPHDFSLFRPENWAPMLESALSEHEAAAFSSAEMFAAGFLLGYVKDRLQGMSMNLQPPLRNENMQIMAVDKNSMRALEIKQTIRDGVFRGSLLHAIRRTVTKSGARLLNEWLSAPSTSLNLITSRQDLVAHFIDDVNLSDSVILLLRRSHDSQRLVQKFTLGRGDADDLLDLASTIDATNDIVNLLKRAKTPSRKSESPCLTSLISRISLTQPLKLASRIRDAIDEEGIELQHEVQDSEASQILALAENVVNNEGSQDDVASLPKSKRKRPASIRDYYAEGNEAWVMKPAASSNLERLHTLLAALIQEKATLNDTLRESLKAPSLSLKWTPGLGHIAHIKGKDARNLVDVQPLSSSRSTRSFHISEWTHLGQRIDQARAQIRAEEQAVFCSLREHVVKNLVKLRRNAAVLDQLDIATSFAKLAREQNLVRPVLNDTTSHTIIGGRHPTVEGGLFEQGRSFVRNDCLVGSPKDGRIWLITGPNMAGKSTFLRQNALITILAQIGCYVPASYAELGIVDAIFSRVGSADNLYRDQSTFMVEMLETASILKQATPRSFVIMDEIGRGTTPEDGAAVAFACLHHLATVNQCRTLFATHFHSVADLATAEGLCSTDAGVVQVYCTDVAEDGKGGFFYNHKLQRGINRQSHALKVARLAGLPDRAIDVAKRALEHDHTT
;
A
#
# COMPACT_ATOMS: atom_id res chain seq x y z
N MET A 1 27.10 -41.15 13.34
CA MET A 1 27.29 -42.56 13.75
C MET A 1 26.28 -43.43 13.00
N VAL A 2 26.61 -44.71 12.78
CA VAL A 2 25.86 -45.79 12.09
C VAL A 2 26.33 -47.09 12.82
N PRO A 3 25.51 -48.11 13.19
CA PRO A 3 24.61 -48.94 12.35
C PRO A 3 23.35 -49.43 13.15
N PRO A 4 22.85 -50.69 13.07
CA PRO A 4 22.57 -51.66 11.98
C PRO A 4 21.03 -51.87 11.79
N ALA A 5 20.42 -52.57 10.81
CA ALA A 5 20.77 -53.57 9.77
C ALA A 5 20.40 -55.06 10.06
N PHE A 6 19.43 -55.60 9.29
CA PHE A 6 19.07 -57.02 9.06
C PHE A 6 18.24 -57.10 7.74
N GLY A 7 18.34 -58.09 6.84
CA GLY A 7 19.41 -59.06 6.59
C GLY A 7 18.97 -60.36 5.86
N ILE A 8 19.76 -60.81 4.86
CA ILE A 8 20.03 -62.26 4.51
C ILE A 8 18.88 -63.00 3.75
N ARG A 9 19.03 -63.93 2.78
CA ARG A 9 20.11 -64.70 2.06
C ARG A 9 19.65 -64.87 0.58
N HIS A 10 20.43 -64.59 -0.48
CA HIS A 10 21.47 -65.39 -1.16
C HIS A 10 21.09 -66.72 -1.84
N LEU A 11 21.47 -66.83 -3.13
CA LEU A 11 22.39 -67.88 -3.63
C LEU A 11 23.27 -67.32 -4.79
N ARG A 12 24.14 -68.15 -5.40
CA ARG A 12 25.41 -67.79 -6.12
C ARG A 12 25.78 -68.92 -7.14
N PRO A 13 26.93 -68.95 -7.88
CA PRO A 13 28.02 -67.95 -8.09
C PRO A 13 28.55 -67.83 -9.56
N LEU A 14 29.72 -67.17 -9.73
CA LEU A 14 30.66 -67.14 -10.89
C LEU A 14 30.43 -66.04 -11.98
N ALA A 15 31.44 -65.49 -12.69
CA ALA A 15 32.89 -65.39 -12.44
C ALA A 15 33.62 -64.30 -13.30
N SER A 16 34.83 -63.90 -12.85
CA SER A 16 36.02 -63.38 -13.56
C SER A 16 35.95 -62.42 -14.78
N SER A 17 36.32 -61.14 -14.53
CA SER A 17 37.44 -60.36 -15.12
C SER A 17 37.52 -59.96 -16.63
N PRO A 18 38.12 -58.78 -16.97
CA PRO A 18 38.19 -58.20 -18.35
C PRO A 18 39.63 -58.31 -18.98
N PRO A 19 39.97 -57.84 -20.23
CA PRO A 19 39.97 -56.40 -20.64
C PRO A 19 39.73 -56.02 -22.15
N SER A 20 39.48 -54.72 -22.37
CA SER A 20 39.88 -53.84 -23.51
C SER A 20 39.62 -54.13 -25.02
N ALA A 21 38.95 -53.15 -25.66
CA ALA A 21 39.29 -52.47 -26.93
C ALA A 21 38.68 -52.87 -28.32
N SER A 22 38.47 -51.81 -29.14
CA SER A 22 38.13 -51.75 -30.59
C SER A 22 36.69 -52.10 -31.03
N ALA A 23 36.32 -51.74 -32.28
CA ALA A 23 34.92 -51.64 -32.75
C ALA A 23 34.75 -51.83 -34.29
N SER A 24 33.55 -52.20 -34.77
CA SER A 24 32.92 -51.67 -36.02
C SER A 24 31.58 -52.33 -36.45
N ARG A 25 30.69 -51.53 -37.09
CA ARG A 25 29.58 -51.90 -38.04
C ARG A 25 28.38 -52.73 -37.52
N PRO A 26 27.26 -52.88 -38.30
CA PRO A 26 26.73 -52.15 -39.49
C PRO A 26 25.42 -51.32 -39.18
N ILE A 27 24.99 -50.24 -39.88
CA ILE A 27 24.42 -50.07 -41.26
C ILE A 27 23.01 -50.72 -41.39
N PRO A 28 21.90 -50.02 -41.81
CA PRO A 28 21.75 -49.52 -43.20
C PRO A 28 20.86 -48.25 -43.55
N THR A 29 21.20 -47.62 -44.69
CA THR A 29 20.33 -47.03 -45.78
C THR A 29 19.29 -45.91 -45.54
N THR A 30 18.98 -44.98 -46.48
CA THR A 30 19.72 -44.16 -47.50
C THR A 30 18.73 -43.16 -48.17
N ALA A 31 19.22 -42.09 -48.82
CA ALA A 31 18.43 -41.09 -49.56
C ALA A 31 18.77 -41.05 -51.08
N PRO A 32 17.94 -40.46 -51.96
CA PRO A 32 18.16 -40.41 -53.42
C PRO A 32 18.65 -39.06 -53.97
N SER A 33 19.54 -39.06 -54.99
CA SER A 33 19.77 -37.92 -55.89
C SER A 33 20.58 -38.29 -57.16
N PHE A 34 20.19 -37.75 -58.33
CA PHE A 34 20.86 -37.72 -59.65
C PHE A 34 20.03 -36.72 -60.54
N ALA A 35 20.51 -36.03 -61.59
CA ALA A 35 21.77 -36.10 -62.36
C ALA A 35 22.21 -34.73 -62.99
N SER A 36 23.27 -34.80 -63.80
CA SER A 36 24.13 -33.83 -64.52
C SER A 36 23.56 -32.82 -65.55
N ALA A 37 24.20 -31.64 -65.67
CA ALA A 37 24.56 -30.88 -66.90
C ALA A 37 25.34 -29.57 -66.53
N SER A 38 26.06 -28.80 -67.39
CA SER A 38 26.93 -29.07 -68.56
C SER A 38 27.83 -27.83 -68.88
N SER A 39 28.56 -27.78 -70.01
CA SER A 39 29.39 -26.63 -70.50
C SER A 39 28.56 -25.49 -71.14
N SER A 40 29.02 -24.28 -71.52
CA SER A 40 30.30 -23.85 -72.16
C SER A 40 30.57 -22.31 -72.07
N VAL A 41 31.60 -21.79 -72.78
CA VAL A 41 32.22 -20.44 -72.59
C VAL A 41 32.18 -19.56 -73.91
N PRO A 42 33.00 -18.49 -74.17
CA PRO A 42 32.57 -17.10 -74.42
C PRO A 42 32.71 -16.61 -75.90
N ILE A 43 32.55 -15.28 -76.17
CA ILE A 43 33.45 -14.44 -77.02
C ILE A 43 33.13 -12.91 -77.03
N LEU A 44 34.15 -12.12 -77.41
CA LEU A 44 34.42 -10.67 -77.64
C LEU A 44 33.32 -9.76 -78.33
N ALA A 45 33.42 -8.42 -78.53
CA ALA A 45 34.44 -7.34 -78.29
C ALA A 45 33.90 -5.88 -78.43
N THR A 46 34.70 -4.86 -78.04
CA THR A 46 34.78 -3.44 -78.55
C THR A 46 33.54 -2.51 -78.40
N ALA A 47 33.60 -1.17 -78.35
CA ALA A 47 34.61 -0.09 -78.16
C ALA A 47 33.85 1.27 -78.14
N ALA A 48 34.34 2.47 -77.77
CA ALA A 48 35.43 3.01 -76.93
C ALA A 48 35.21 4.56 -76.80
N ILE A 49 36.18 5.34 -76.26
CA ILE A 49 36.20 6.84 -76.15
C ILE A 49 35.20 7.41 -75.11
N SER A 50 35.51 8.35 -74.20
CA SER A 50 36.76 8.92 -73.62
C SER A 50 36.44 9.41 -72.15
N ASP A 51 37.10 10.31 -71.40
CA ASP A 51 38.20 11.27 -71.62
C ASP A 51 38.94 11.65 -70.30
N THR A 52 39.72 12.76 -70.28
CA THR A 52 40.65 13.22 -69.22
C THR A 52 40.57 14.76 -69.03
N PRO A 53 41.28 15.45 -68.08
CA PRO A 53 42.36 15.02 -67.17
C PRO A 53 42.19 15.48 -65.69
N ALA A 54 43.31 15.68 -64.97
CA ALA A 54 43.39 15.89 -63.51
C ALA A 54 44.11 17.21 -63.10
N THR A 55 44.37 17.40 -61.79
CA THR A 55 45.16 18.47 -61.12
C THR A 55 44.56 19.90 -61.11
N ALA A 56 44.86 20.80 -60.15
CA ALA A 56 45.26 20.71 -58.73
C ALA A 56 45.22 22.13 -58.06
N ILE A 57 45.57 22.21 -56.76
CA ILE A 57 46.09 23.40 -56.03
C ILE A 57 45.09 24.52 -55.56
N ALA A 58 44.80 24.46 -54.25
CA ALA A 58 44.84 25.57 -53.26
C ALA A 58 43.73 26.66 -53.13
N VAL A 59 43.93 27.45 -52.05
CA VAL A 59 43.29 28.72 -51.62
C VAL A 59 41.91 28.64 -50.96
N ALA A 60 41.93 28.68 -49.61
CA ALA A 60 40.89 29.31 -48.79
C ALA A 60 41.12 30.85 -48.81
N PRO A 61 40.11 31.74 -48.63
CA PRO A 61 39.38 31.80 -47.35
C PRO A 61 37.91 32.33 -47.37
N THR A 62 37.35 32.43 -46.15
CA THR A 62 36.35 33.43 -45.68
C THR A 62 34.89 33.46 -46.20
N THR A 63 34.01 32.97 -45.32
CA THR A 63 32.83 33.66 -44.73
C THR A 63 31.47 33.77 -45.43
N ILE A 64 30.45 33.84 -44.54
CA ILE A 64 29.03 34.23 -44.71
C ILE A 64 28.10 33.17 -45.32
N ALA A 65 26.92 33.03 -44.72
CA ALA A 65 25.99 31.92 -44.91
C ALA A 65 24.70 32.33 -45.67
N PRO A 66 24.09 31.40 -46.43
CA PRO A 66 22.70 31.51 -46.88
C PRO A 66 21.74 30.53 -46.16
N ARG A 67 20.44 30.65 -46.49
CA ARG A 67 19.31 30.04 -45.76
C ARG A 67 19.06 28.56 -46.07
N ARG A 68 18.46 27.85 -45.10
CA ARG A 68 17.79 26.54 -45.27
C ARG A 68 16.45 26.69 -46.00
N TYR A 69 16.10 25.72 -46.85
CA TYR A 69 14.77 25.12 -47.14
C TYR A 69 14.97 24.16 -48.36
N ARG A 70 14.40 22.94 -48.49
CA ARG A 70 13.41 22.19 -47.67
C ARG A 70 13.30 20.69 -48.06
N HIS A 71 13.10 19.79 -47.07
CA HIS A 71 12.56 18.40 -47.17
C HIS A 71 13.32 17.34 -48.04
N PRO A 72 12.98 16.02 -47.95
CA PRO A 72 12.06 15.30 -47.04
C PRO A 72 12.74 14.15 -46.23
N TYR A 73 11.92 13.28 -45.63
CA TYR A 73 12.19 12.00 -44.93
C TYR A 73 12.74 12.03 -43.49
N GLN A 74 11.88 11.56 -42.57
CA GLN A 74 12.20 11.15 -41.19
C GLN A 74 11.09 10.17 -40.73
N PRO A 75 11.40 9.07 -40.03
CA PRO A 75 10.39 8.09 -39.57
C PRO A 75 9.63 8.58 -38.31
N LEU A 76 8.49 7.94 -38.04
CA LEU A 76 7.57 8.30 -36.95
C LEU A 76 8.04 7.77 -35.58
N HIS A 77 8.01 8.62 -34.56
CA HIS A 77 8.06 8.26 -33.15
C HIS A 77 6.77 8.73 -32.46
N HIS A 78 6.11 7.87 -31.68
CA HIS A 78 5.09 8.31 -30.74
C HIS A 78 5.75 8.95 -29.50
N GLY A 79 5.22 10.09 -29.06
CA GLY A 79 5.91 10.99 -28.14
C GLY A 79 5.22 11.17 -26.78
N VAL A 80 5.96 10.93 -25.70
CA VAL A 80 5.62 11.41 -24.36
C VAL A 80 5.97 12.91 -24.26
N SER A 81 5.03 13.73 -23.78
CA SER A 81 5.17 15.20 -23.76
C SER A 81 6.08 15.71 -22.62
N ILE A 82 7.40 15.64 -22.81
CA ILE A 82 8.38 16.27 -21.92
C ILE A 82 8.37 17.80 -22.10
N ARG A 83 8.17 18.57 -21.02
CA ARG A 83 8.40 20.02 -21.03
C ARG A 83 9.90 20.32 -20.84
N PRO A 84 10.49 21.29 -21.56
CA PRO A 84 11.88 21.70 -21.35
C PRO A 84 12.06 22.40 -19.99
N PHE A 85 13.23 22.22 -19.38
CA PHE A 85 13.63 22.95 -18.17
C PHE A 85 13.90 24.43 -18.48
N LEU A 86 13.55 25.30 -17.52
CA LEU A 86 13.99 26.69 -17.47
C LEU A 86 15.26 26.81 -16.59
N PRO A 87 16.19 27.74 -16.90
CA PRO A 87 17.37 27.97 -16.08
C PRO A 87 17.01 28.67 -14.74
N PRO A 88 17.85 28.56 -13.70
CA PRO A 88 17.61 29.20 -12.41
C PRO A 88 17.73 30.74 -12.50
N PRO A 89 16.89 31.49 -11.77
CA PRO A 89 16.96 32.95 -11.74
C PRO A 89 18.12 33.46 -10.88
N SER A 90 18.78 34.52 -11.34
CA SER A 90 19.76 35.30 -10.56
C SER A 90 19.09 36.11 -9.44
N PRO A 91 19.81 36.46 -8.35
CA PRO A 91 19.29 37.38 -7.34
C PRO A 91 19.04 38.80 -7.90
N HIS A 92 18.32 39.61 -7.13
CA HIS A 92 18.01 41.04 -7.37
C HIS A 92 16.94 41.36 -8.44
N ARG A 93 15.66 41.16 -8.09
CA ARG A 93 14.59 42.14 -8.40
C ARG A 93 13.52 42.16 -7.28
N PRO A 94 12.79 43.27 -7.08
CA PRO A 94 11.95 43.47 -5.91
C PRO A 94 10.59 42.76 -5.98
N LEU A 95 9.99 42.55 -4.81
CA LEU A 95 8.68 41.94 -4.61
C LEU A 95 7.56 42.71 -5.32
N GLN A 96 6.80 42.04 -6.19
CA GLN A 96 5.52 42.56 -6.68
C GLN A 96 4.41 42.34 -5.65
N THR A 97 3.45 43.28 -5.62
CA THR A 97 2.46 43.40 -4.55
C THR A 97 1.38 42.32 -4.61
N ARG A 98 1.19 41.62 -3.48
CA ARG A 98 0.05 40.72 -3.24
C ARG A 98 -1.26 41.52 -3.22
N GLY A 99 -2.38 40.90 -3.62
CA GLY A 99 -3.70 41.56 -3.70
C GLY A 99 -4.17 42.18 -2.38
N LYS A 100 -5.05 43.19 -2.48
CA LYS A 100 -5.58 43.95 -1.32
C LYS A 100 -6.16 43.03 -0.25
N LYS A 101 -5.68 43.16 0.99
CA LYS A 101 -6.37 42.62 2.17
C LYS A 101 -7.66 43.40 2.40
N THR A 102 -8.79 42.71 2.50
CA THR A 102 -10.04 43.26 3.06
C THR A 102 -9.93 43.24 4.59
N THR A 103 -9.56 44.38 5.18
CA THR A 103 -9.52 44.54 6.64
C THR A 103 -10.92 44.83 7.17
N THR A 104 -11.64 43.80 7.63
CA THR A 104 -12.93 43.96 8.32
C THR A 104 -12.71 44.48 9.74
N THR A 105 -12.75 45.79 9.91
CA THR A 105 -12.65 46.45 11.22
C THR A 105 -14.00 46.39 11.95
N ILE A 106 -14.17 45.38 12.80
CA ILE A 106 -15.33 45.27 13.72
C ILE A 106 -15.20 46.36 14.80
N LYS A 107 -16.27 47.09 15.11
CA LYS A 107 -16.27 48.05 16.22
C LYS A 107 -16.44 47.30 17.54
N LEU A 108 -15.77 47.77 18.59
CA LEU A 108 -15.80 47.15 19.92
C LEU A 108 -17.21 47.12 20.56
N SER A 109 -18.13 47.96 20.07
CA SER A 109 -19.55 47.99 20.42
C SER A 109 -20.36 46.79 19.92
N ASP A 110 -19.86 46.10 18.90
CA ASP A 110 -20.62 45.11 18.13
C ASP A 110 -20.30 43.66 18.57
N LEU A 111 -19.44 43.52 19.60
CA LEU A 111 -19.19 42.29 20.33
C LEU A 111 -20.20 42.14 21.48
N PRO A 112 -20.78 40.95 21.71
CA PRO A 112 -21.70 40.73 22.82
C PRO A 112 -20.96 40.72 24.17
N GLN A 113 -20.81 41.90 24.77
CA GLN A 113 -20.28 42.05 26.13
C GLN A 113 -21.35 41.69 27.17
N GLY A 114 -21.36 40.44 27.59
CA GLY A 114 -22.20 39.95 28.68
C GLY A 114 -21.67 38.62 29.24
N LEU A 115 -21.73 38.46 30.56
CA LEU A 115 -21.39 37.21 31.22
C LEU A 115 -22.38 36.11 30.81
N ILE A 116 -21.87 35.03 30.21
CA ILE A 116 -22.66 33.84 29.92
C ILE A 116 -23.08 33.21 31.25
N GLN A 117 -24.35 33.32 31.60
CA GLN A 117 -24.90 32.63 32.77
C GLN A 117 -24.92 31.10 32.52
N PRO A 118 -24.54 30.28 33.50
CA PRO A 118 -24.61 28.83 33.35
C PRO A 118 -26.07 28.38 33.22
N LYS A 119 -26.35 27.45 32.30
CA LYS A 119 -27.64 26.75 32.27
C LYS A 119 -27.76 25.88 33.54
N PRO A 120 -28.95 25.81 34.17
CA PRO A 120 -29.13 25.04 35.39
C PRO A 120 -28.95 23.54 35.12
N VAL A 121 -28.16 22.88 35.98
CA VAL A 121 -28.04 21.42 36.03
C VAL A 121 -29.11 20.89 36.98
N SER A 122 -29.98 19.99 36.49
CA SER A 122 -30.88 19.22 37.35
C SER A 122 -30.09 18.11 38.05
N PRO A 123 -30.08 18.04 39.40
CA PRO A 123 -29.27 17.06 40.13
C PRO A 123 -29.88 15.66 40.12
N LEU A 124 -29.03 14.63 40.19
CA LEU A 124 -29.45 13.28 40.58
C LEU A 124 -29.79 13.27 42.08
N PRO A 125 -30.89 12.63 42.50
CA PRO A 125 -31.13 12.32 43.91
C PRO A 125 -30.43 11.01 44.31
N THR A 126 -29.50 11.09 45.27
CA THR A 126 -28.96 9.90 45.97
C THR A 126 -29.84 9.50 47.16
N SER A 127 -29.58 8.33 47.72
CA SER A 127 -30.49 7.55 48.57
C SER A 127 -30.74 8.05 50.02
N SER A 128 -31.89 7.61 50.54
CA SER A 128 -32.15 7.08 51.90
C SER A 128 -32.87 7.94 52.96
N SER A 129 -34.09 7.51 53.30
CA SER A 129 -34.63 7.48 54.66
C SER A 129 -35.80 6.46 54.75
N VAL A 130 -35.94 5.77 55.89
CA VAL A 130 -36.78 4.57 56.06
C VAL A 130 -38.16 4.89 56.65
N SER A 131 -39.23 4.34 56.08
CA SER A 131 -40.41 3.82 56.81
C SER A 131 -41.32 2.95 55.93
N SER A 132 -42.14 2.11 56.56
CA SER A 132 -42.96 1.01 55.99
C SER A 132 -44.41 1.07 56.53
N PRO A 133 -45.33 0.13 56.24
CA PRO A 133 -45.70 -0.56 54.98
C PRO A 133 -47.22 -0.39 54.67
N HIS A 134 -47.79 -1.28 53.83
CA HIS A 134 -49.22 -1.61 53.60
C HIS A 134 -50.03 -0.96 52.44
N ASP A 135 -50.51 -1.87 51.58
CA ASP A 135 -51.87 -2.06 51.04
C ASP A 135 -52.53 -1.28 49.88
N GLU A 136 -53.41 -2.06 49.22
CA GLU A 136 -54.62 -1.74 48.41
C GLU A 136 -54.62 -0.65 47.32
N SER A 137 -54.41 -1.10 46.08
CA SER A 137 -55.42 -1.12 44.98
C SER A 137 -56.08 0.16 44.39
N THR A 138 -56.48 0.03 43.12
CA THR A 138 -57.42 0.86 42.32
C THR A 138 -57.04 2.27 41.82
N LYS A 139 -56.70 2.30 40.51
CA LYS A 139 -57.14 3.29 39.47
C LYS A 139 -56.54 4.73 39.53
N PRO A 140 -56.69 5.55 38.46
CA PRO A 140 -57.33 5.31 37.15
C PRO A 140 -56.37 5.38 35.93
N LEU A 141 -56.91 5.07 34.74
CA LEU A 141 -56.20 5.09 33.44
C LEU A 141 -56.09 6.50 32.84
N PRO A 142 -54.92 6.91 32.31
CA PRO A 142 -54.80 8.02 31.36
C PRO A 142 -55.31 7.67 29.96
N LEU A 143 -55.52 8.70 29.14
CA LEU A 143 -56.07 8.62 27.78
C LEU A 143 -55.07 8.04 26.74
N PRO A 144 -55.55 7.48 25.62
CA PRO A 144 -54.68 6.99 24.54
C PRO A 144 -53.84 8.11 23.90
N LEU A 145 -52.58 7.79 23.60
CA LEU A 145 -51.71 8.62 22.75
C LEU A 145 -52.29 8.70 21.31
N PRO A 146 -52.06 9.81 20.58
CA PRO A 146 -52.50 9.93 19.20
C PRO A 146 -51.87 8.84 18.32
N LEU A 147 -52.69 8.28 17.42
CA LEU A 147 -52.29 7.23 16.49
C LEU A 147 -51.08 7.67 15.65
N ALA A 148 -50.19 6.71 15.36
CA ALA A 148 -49.04 6.94 14.51
C ALA A 148 -49.48 7.46 13.14
N GLN A 149 -48.83 8.52 12.66
CA GLN A 149 -49.01 9.00 11.30
C GLN A 149 -48.36 8.00 10.34
N ASP A 150 -49.07 7.63 9.27
CA ASP A 150 -48.51 6.76 8.23
C ASP A 150 -47.20 7.34 7.67
N PRO A 151 -46.17 6.51 7.42
CA PRO A 151 -44.87 6.98 6.98
C PRO A 151 -44.99 7.71 5.63
N PRO A 152 -44.33 8.87 5.45
CA PRO A 152 -44.47 9.69 4.25
C PRO A 152 -44.11 8.90 2.98
N ALA A 153 -45.03 8.90 2.02
CA ALA A 153 -44.96 8.10 0.79
C ALA A 153 -43.91 8.64 -0.21
N TYR A 154 -42.63 8.42 0.10
CA TYR A 154 -41.52 8.70 -0.80
C TYR A 154 -41.57 7.83 -2.06
N PRO A 155 -41.16 8.36 -3.24
CA PRO A 155 -40.97 7.55 -4.45
C PRO A 155 -40.00 6.39 -4.18
N THR A 156 -40.27 5.21 -4.75
CA THR A 156 -39.61 3.95 -4.36
C THR A 156 -38.07 4.00 -4.36
N VAL A 157 -37.43 4.72 -5.28
CA VAL A 157 -35.97 4.92 -5.30
C VAL A 157 -35.46 5.69 -4.07
N VAL A 158 -36.17 6.75 -3.67
CA VAL A 158 -35.85 7.58 -2.50
C VAL A 158 -36.18 6.82 -1.21
N LEU A 159 -37.23 6.02 -1.21
CA LEU A 159 -37.60 5.12 -0.11
C LEU A 159 -36.53 4.03 0.11
N GLN A 160 -36.07 3.38 -0.96
CA GLN A 160 -34.96 2.41 -0.91
C GLN A 160 -33.66 3.06 -0.42
N ALA A 161 -33.35 4.27 -0.88
CA ALA A 161 -32.20 5.01 -0.37
C ALA A 161 -32.34 5.32 1.12
N ARG A 162 -33.51 5.76 1.60
CA ARG A 162 -33.77 5.99 3.03
C ARG A 162 -33.63 4.71 3.86
N GLN A 163 -34.14 3.58 3.37
CA GLN A 163 -33.99 2.28 4.03
C GLN A 163 -32.52 1.84 4.11
N ASN A 164 -31.75 2.02 3.04
CA ASN A 164 -30.32 1.73 3.05
C ASN A 164 -29.54 2.70 3.97
N MET A 165 -29.90 3.98 4.04
CA MET A 165 -29.31 4.94 5.01
C MET A 165 -29.60 4.53 6.46
N LEU A 166 -30.82 4.07 6.77
CA LEU A 166 -31.19 3.60 8.10
C LEU A 166 -30.55 2.25 8.48
N LYS A 167 -30.18 1.42 7.48
CA LYS A 167 -29.47 0.14 7.69
C LYS A 167 -27.95 0.33 7.85
N PHE A 168 -27.39 1.37 7.25
CA PHE A 168 -25.96 1.67 7.22
C PHE A 168 -25.70 3.11 7.68
N ASP A 169 -26.22 3.45 8.85
CA ASP A 169 -26.18 4.77 9.50
C ASP A 169 -24.77 5.34 9.63
N ASN A 170 -23.79 4.50 9.93
CA ASN A 170 -22.37 4.83 10.04
C ASN A 170 -21.64 4.92 8.68
N CYS A 171 -22.36 4.96 7.55
CA CYS A 171 -21.79 4.98 6.20
C CYS A 171 -22.44 6.02 5.28
N VAL A 172 -21.62 6.74 4.51
CA VAL A 172 -22.10 7.61 3.43
C VAL A 172 -22.65 6.74 2.29
N LEU A 173 -23.96 6.77 2.08
CA LEU A 173 -24.61 5.99 1.02
C LEU A 173 -24.50 6.69 -0.34
N LEU A 174 -23.85 6.03 -1.31
CA LEU A 174 -23.89 6.37 -2.72
C LEU A 174 -24.89 5.45 -3.44
N THR A 175 -25.99 6.02 -3.94
CA THR A 175 -27.06 5.24 -4.60
C THR A 175 -26.99 5.38 -6.11
N ARG A 176 -26.79 4.28 -6.85
CA ARG A 176 -26.80 4.31 -8.31
C ARG A 176 -28.20 4.57 -8.87
N VAL A 177 -28.28 5.48 -9.83
CA VAL A 177 -29.47 5.82 -10.60
C VAL A 177 -29.06 5.96 -12.07
N GLY A 178 -29.03 4.85 -12.79
CA GLY A 178 -28.56 4.77 -14.18
C GLY A 178 -27.09 5.19 -14.31
N GLY A 179 -26.87 6.34 -14.95
CA GLY A 179 -25.55 6.91 -15.22
C GLY A 179 -24.96 7.79 -14.12
N PHE A 180 -25.61 7.91 -12.96
CA PHE A 180 -25.17 8.74 -11.84
C PHE A 180 -25.17 7.98 -10.52
N TYR A 181 -24.31 8.38 -9.58
CA TYR A 181 -24.50 8.11 -8.16
C TYR A 181 -25.15 9.35 -7.51
N GLU A 182 -26.25 9.14 -6.81
CA GLU A 182 -26.99 10.15 -6.05
C GLU A 182 -26.82 9.93 -4.53
N LEU A 183 -26.68 11.03 -3.79
CA LEU A 183 -26.82 11.15 -2.34
C LEU A 183 -28.14 11.87 -2.04
N TYR A 184 -28.76 11.59 -0.89
CA TYR A 184 -30.05 12.15 -0.49
C TYR A 184 -30.08 12.66 0.94
N PHE A 185 -31.06 13.51 1.24
CA PHE A 185 -31.35 14.02 2.59
C PHE A 185 -30.11 14.62 3.28
N GLU A 186 -29.87 14.30 4.56
CA GLU A 186 -28.71 14.75 5.34
C GLU A 186 -27.36 14.49 4.64
N HIS A 187 -27.18 13.36 3.95
CA HIS A 187 -25.94 13.07 3.22
C HIS A 187 -25.73 14.02 2.01
N ALA A 188 -26.81 14.49 1.39
CA ALA A 188 -26.69 15.47 0.31
C ALA A 188 -26.30 16.85 0.85
N GLU A 189 -26.82 17.26 2.01
CA GLU A 189 -26.53 18.56 2.63
C GLU A 189 -25.16 18.60 3.34
N GLU A 190 -24.69 17.49 3.95
CA GLU A 190 -23.32 17.38 4.52
C GLU A 190 -22.25 17.22 3.43
N TYR A 191 -22.34 16.18 2.59
CA TYR A 191 -21.25 15.80 1.69
C TYR A 191 -21.27 16.52 0.34
N GLY A 192 -22.41 17.04 -0.11
CA GLY A 192 -22.49 17.81 -1.37
C GLY A 192 -21.47 18.96 -1.41
N PRO A 193 -21.48 19.89 -0.44
CA PRO A 193 -20.50 20.97 -0.36
C PRO A 193 -19.05 20.48 -0.21
N LEU A 194 -18.80 19.44 0.58
CA LEU A 194 -17.46 18.87 0.80
C LEU A 194 -16.87 18.24 -0.47
N LEU A 195 -17.70 17.63 -1.31
CA LEU A 195 -17.32 17.08 -2.61
C LEU A 195 -17.27 18.14 -3.74
N ASN A 196 -17.62 19.41 -3.43
CA ASN A 196 -17.80 20.50 -4.39
C ASN A 196 -18.87 20.16 -5.46
N ILE A 197 -20.00 19.61 -5.00
CA ILE A 197 -21.18 19.24 -5.78
C ILE A 197 -22.37 20.10 -5.35
N LYS A 198 -23.09 20.66 -6.32
CA LYS A 198 -24.28 21.48 -6.08
C LYS A 198 -25.42 20.63 -5.49
N VAL A 199 -25.92 21.04 -4.31
CA VAL A 199 -27.10 20.41 -3.69
C VAL A 199 -28.38 20.96 -4.33
N ALA A 200 -29.15 20.07 -4.94
CA ALA A 200 -30.47 20.35 -5.50
C ALA A 200 -31.59 19.85 -4.57
N LYS A 201 -32.85 20.17 -4.86
CA LYS A 201 -34.02 19.67 -4.11
C LYS A 201 -35.02 18.99 -5.04
N LYS A 202 -35.12 17.66 -4.93
CA LYS A 202 -36.02 16.79 -5.68
C LYS A 202 -37.45 16.99 -5.17
N ARG A 203 -38.40 17.38 -6.04
CA ARG A 203 -39.81 17.47 -5.66
C ARG A 203 -40.43 16.07 -5.65
N THR A 204 -40.96 15.66 -4.51
CA THR A 204 -41.60 14.35 -4.30
C THR A 204 -43.00 14.51 -3.68
N ASN A 205 -43.80 13.45 -3.71
CA ASN A 205 -45.13 13.42 -3.10
C ASN A 205 -45.08 13.63 -1.57
N ALA A 206 -43.94 13.31 -0.94
CA ALA A 206 -43.66 13.49 0.48
C ALA A 206 -43.01 14.86 0.82
N GLY A 207 -42.76 15.72 -0.18
CA GLY A 207 -42.10 17.03 0.01
C GLY A 207 -40.83 17.22 -0.82
N LEU A 208 -40.04 18.23 -0.48
CA LEU A 208 -38.75 18.52 -1.10
C LEU A 208 -37.63 17.71 -0.43
N VAL A 209 -36.97 16.82 -1.18
CA VAL A 209 -35.87 15.99 -0.71
C VAL A 209 -34.54 16.56 -1.23
N PRO A 210 -33.58 16.95 -0.38
CA PRO A 210 -32.23 17.31 -0.81
C PRO A 210 -31.56 16.17 -1.59
N MET A 211 -30.87 16.49 -2.67
CA MET A 211 -30.09 15.54 -3.46
C MET A 211 -28.81 16.18 -3.99
N ALA A 212 -27.74 15.39 -4.09
CA ALA A 212 -26.50 15.73 -4.78
C ALA A 212 -26.03 14.51 -5.58
N GLY A 213 -25.25 14.67 -6.64
CA GLY A 213 -24.81 13.50 -7.41
C GLY A 213 -23.79 13.81 -8.50
N PHE A 214 -23.17 12.75 -9.02
CA PHE A 214 -22.09 12.82 -10.00
C PHE A 214 -22.13 11.64 -11.00
N PRO A 215 -21.56 11.78 -12.21
CA PRO A 215 -21.55 10.72 -13.23
C PRO A 215 -20.79 9.47 -12.76
N PHE A 216 -21.29 8.28 -13.11
CA PHE A 216 -20.79 7.01 -12.54
C PHE A 216 -19.27 6.79 -12.69
N PHE A 217 -18.68 7.16 -13.83
CA PHE A 217 -17.25 7.05 -14.12
C PHE A 217 -16.36 8.00 -13.28
N GLN A 218 -16.93 8.92 -12.49
CA GLN A 218 -16.19 9.73 -11.53
C GLN A 218 -16.13 9.11 -10.12
N LEU A 219 -16.67 7.90 -9.92
CA LEU A 219 -16.73 7.22 -8.62
C LEU A 219 -15.40 7.22 -7.87
N ASP A 220 -14.28 6.81 -8.50
CA ASP A 220 -12.96 6.79 -7.85
C ASP A 220 -12.53 8.15 -7.30
N ARG A 221 -12.85 9.25 -8.01
CA ARG A 221 -12.50 10.60 -7.58
C ARG A 221 -13.21 10.98 -6.28
N PHE A 222 -14.50 10.66 -6.16
CA PHE A 222 -15.29 11.02 -4.99
C PHE A 222 -15.15 10.00 -3.85
N LEU A 223 -14.96 8.72 -4.16
CA LEU A 223 -14.53 7.70 -3.19
C LEU A 223 -13.21 8.10 -2.54
N LYS A 224 -12.23 8.59 -3.31
CA LYS A 224 -10.97 9.08 -2.74
C LYS A 224 -11.22 10.17 -1.69
N ILE A 225 -12.02 11.19 -2.03
CA ILE A 225 -12.29 12.31 -1.11
C ILE A 225 -13.04 11.82 0.13
N LEU A 226 -14.07 10.98 -0.02
CA LEU A 226 -14.82 10.44 1.11
C LEU A 226 -13.95 9.54 2.02
N VAL A 227 -13.16 8.64 1.45
CA VAL A 227 -12.44 7.59 2.20
C VAL A 227 -11.05 8.01 2.67
N GLN A 228 -10.26 8.73 1.85
CA GLN A 228 -8.89 9.16 2.20
C GLN A 228 -8.80 10.58 2.76
N ASP A 229 -9.60 11.52 2.24
CA ASP A 229 -9.48 12.94 2.65
C ASP A 229 -10.44 13.29 3.81
N LEU A 230 -11.60 12.64 3.90
CA LEU A 230 -12.64 12.85 4.92
C LEU A 230 -12.80 11.68 5.92
N ASN A 231 -12.06 10.58 5.74
CA ASN A 231 -12.06 9.38 6.61
C ASN A 231 -13.47 8.82 6.90
N ARG A 232 -14.35 8.77 5.90
CA ARG A 232 -15.70 8.17 6.00
C ARG A 232 -15.74 6.77 5.42
N HIS A 233 -16.59 5.92 6.00
CA HIS A 233 -17.04 4.68 5.37
C HIS A 233 -18.07 4.99 4.28
N VAL A 234 -18.04 4.29 3.15
CA VAL A 234 -18.92 4.54 2.00
C VAL A 234 -19.64 3.27 1.57
N ALA A 235 -20.97 3.28 1.62
CA ALA A 235 -21.79 2.18 1.15
C ALA A 235 -22.22 2.42 -0.30
N ILE A 236 -21.87 1.52 -1.23
CA ILE A 236 -22.25 1.63 -2.64
C ILE A 236 -23.48 0.76 -2.91
N ALA A 237 -24.61 1.38 -3.24
CA ALA A 237 -25.83 0.69 -3.67
C ALA A 237 -25.93 0.63 -5.20
N GLU A 238 -25.83 -0.57 -5.75
CA GLU A 238 -25.88 -0.86 -7.19
C GLU A 238 -27.28 -1.25 -7.65
N GLU A 239 -27.54 -1.10 -8.95
CA GLU A 239 -28.80 -1.49 -9.60
C GLU A 239 -28.77 -2.95 -10.04
N PHE A 240 -29.61 -3.80 -9.43
CA PHE A 240 -29.78 -5.20 -9.80
C PHE A 240 -31.11 -5.41 -10.56
N PRO A 241 -31.13 -6.11 -11.70
CA PRO A 241 -32.37 -6.32 -12.46
C PRO A 241 -33.39 -7.18 -11.71
N ASN A 242 -34.61 -6.68 -11.59
CA ASN A 242 -35.70 -7.40 -10.94
C ASN A 242 -36.15 -8.62 -11.77
N SER A 243 -36.31 -9.76 -11.10
CA SER A 243 -36.97 -10.92 -11.69
C SER A 243 -38.43 -10.60 -12.07
N PRO A 244 -39.07 -11.35 -12.99
CA PRO A 244 -40.46 -11.10 -13.38
C PRO A 244 -41.44 -11.07 -12.20
N THR A 245 -41.21 -11.90 -11.17
CA THR A 245 -42.00 -11.93 -9.94
C THR A 245 -41.67 -10.80 -8.97
N ALA A 246 -40.41 -10.32 -8.93
CA ALA A 246 -40.02 -9.16 -8.13
C ALA A 246 -40.59 -7.84 -8.68
N LYS A 247 -40.68 -7.68 -10.01
CA LYS A 247 -41.26 -6.49 -10.68
C LYS A 247 -42.68 -6.15 -10.22
N VAL A 248 -43.47 -7.17 -9.88
CA VAL A 248 -44.84 -7.01 -9.35
C VAL A 248 -44.82 -6.46 -7.91
N LYS A 249 -43.89 -6.93 -7.07
CA LYS A 249 -43.74 -6.47 -5.68
C LYS A 249 -43.08 -5.09 -5.56
N SER A 250 -42.24 -4.70 -6.51
CA SER A 250 -41.48 -3.44 -6.51
C SER A 250 -42.22 -2.26 -7.19
N GLY A 251 -43.54 -2.38 -7.41
CA GLY A 251 -44.34 -1.32 -8.03
C GLY A 251 -43.97 -1.01 -9.49
N GLY A 252 -43.43 -1.99 -10.22
CA GLY A 252 -43.03 -1.83 -11.63
C GLY A 252 -41.59 -1.35 -11.85
N LEU A 253 -40.77 -1.14 -10.80
CA LEU A 253 -39.35 -0.81 -10.98
C LEU A 253 -38.60 -1.95 -11.71
N MET A 254 -37.81 -1.58 -12.72
CA MET A 254 -36.96 -2.52 -13.46
C MET A 254 -35.76 -3.04 -12.65
N HIS A 255 -35.27 -2.26 -11.69
CA HIS A 255 -34.11 -2.57 -10.86
C HIS A 255 -34.39 -2.38 -9.37
N ASP A 256 -33.81 -3.25 -8.54
CA ASP A 256 -33.71 -3.12 -7.09
C ASP A 256 -32.33 -2.56 -6.70
N ARG A 257 -32.24 -1.79 -5.60
CA ARG A 257 -31.04 -1.07 -5.17
C ARG A 257 -30.53 -1.59 -3.84
N ARG A 258 -29.46 -2.38 -3.91
CA ARG A 258 -28.88 -3.07 -2.76
C ARG A 258 -27.42 -2.67 -2.60
N VAL A 259 -26.97 -2.48 -1.36
CA VAL A 259 -25.55 -2.22 -1.06
C VAL A 259 -24.74 -3.44 -1.48
N ALA A 260 -23.86 -3.26 -2.46
CA ALA A 260 -23.04 -4.31 -3.04
C ALA A 260 -21.69 -4.46 -2.32
N ARG A 261 -21.19 -3.38 -1.71
CA ARG A 261 -20.00 -3.34 -0.85
C ARG A 261 -20.00 -2.07 0.00
N ILE A 262 -19.39 -2.15 1.17
CA ILE A 262 -18.99 -1.01 1.99
C ILE A 262 -17.46 -0.86 1.84
N ILE A 263 -17.01 0.35 1.51
CA ILE A 263 -15.60 0.71 1.36
C ILE A 263 -15.15 1.49 2.59
N THR A 264 -14.04 1.06 3.17
CA THR A 264 -13.38 1.71 4.31
C THR A 264 -11.87 1.84 4.02
N PRO A 265 -11.13 2.70 4.75
CA PRO A 265 -9.71 2.96 4.47
C PRO A 265 -8.81 1.71 4.48
N GLY A 266 -9.13 0.70 5.29
CA GLY A 266 -8.44 -0.58 5.37
C GLY A 266 -8.97 -1.66 4.42
N THR A 267 -10.21 -1.56 3.93
CA THR A 267 -10.85 -2.58 3.07
C THR A 267 -10.80 -2.29 1.57
N LEU A 268 -9.83 -1.47 1.13
CA LEU A 268 -9.54 -1.23 -0.28
C LEU A 268 -9.02 -2.51 -0.99
N ILE A 269 -9.38 -2.69 -2.26
CA ILE A 269 -9.07 -3.89 -3.08
C ILE A 269 -8.27 -3.50 -4.32
N ASP A 270 -8.85 -2.65 -5.16
CA ASP A 270 -8.42 -2.34 -6.52
C ASP A 270 -8.73 -0.90 -6.95
N GLU A 271 -9.11 -0.03 -5.99
CA GLU A 271 -9.43 1.38 -6.25
C GLU A 271 -8.20 2.16 -6.76
N ASN A 272 -8.39 2.96 -7.82
CA ASN A 272 -7.31 3.67 -8.53
C ASN A 272 -6.50 4.68 -7.69
N PHE A 273 -6.92 4.96 -6.45
CA PHE A 273 -6.24 5.84 -5.49
C PHE A 273 -5.48 5.10 -4.37
N MET A 274 -5.45 3.76 -4.40
CA MET A 274 -4.61 2.94 -3.51
C MET A 274 -3.11 3.13 -3.84
N ASP A 275 -2.24 3.13 -2.83
CA ASP A 275 -0.79 3.14 -3.03
C ASP A 275 -0.32 1.78 -3.62
N PRO A 276 0.31 1.74 -4.81
CA PRO A 276 0.88 0.52 -5.36
C PRO A 276 2.10 -0.01 -4.59
N PHE A 277 2.80 0.85 -3.83
CA PHE A 277 4.09 0.58 -3.20
C PHE A 277 4.01 0.33 -1.68
N ALA A 278 2.80 0.24 -1.13
CA ALA A 278 2.54 -0.06 0.27
C ALA A 278 1.41 -1.09 0.42
N ASN A 279 1.47 -1.88 1.51
CA ASN A 279 0.36 -2.73 1.93
C ASN A 279 -0.76 -1.85 2.53
N ASN A 280 -2.01 -2.27 2.37
CA ASN A 280 -3.20 -1.58 2.87
C ASN A 280 -3.85 -2.40 4.00
N TYR A 281 -3.13 -2.54 5.11
CA TYR A 281 -3.57 -3.36 6.23
C TYR A 281 -4.77 -2.75 6.99
N VAL A 282 -5.78 -3.57 7.25
CA VAL A 282 -6.71 -3.42 8.38
C VAL A 282 -6.26 -4.37 9.50
N MET A 283 -6.26 -3.92 10.76
CA MET A 283 -5.81 -4.71 11.92
C MET A 283 -6.85 -4.70 13.04
N ALA A 284 -7.24 -5.87 13.52
CA ALA A 284 -8.03 -6.04 14.73
C ALA A 284 -7.13 -6.21 15.95
N ILE A 285 -7.57 -5.62 17.07
CA ILE A 285 -6.94 -5.81 18.39
C ILE A 285 -7.98 -6.42 19.33
N HIS A 286 -7.70 -7.62 19.84
CA HIS A 286 -8.44 -8.22 20.93
C HIS A 286 -7.64 -8.10 22.23
N ILE A 287 -8.28 -7.63 23.29
CA ILE A 287 -7.67 -7.53 24.62
C ILE A 287 -8.08 -8.77 25.41
N GLY A 288 -7.12 -9.64 25.70
CA GLY A 288 -7.36 -10.85 26.44
C GLY A 288 -7.74 -10.52 27.88
N THR A 289 -8.88 -11.02 28.35
CA THR A 289 -9.27 -10.93 29.76
C THR A 289 -8.32 -11.78 30.59
N GLY A 290 -7.31 -11.15 31.18
CA GLY A 290 -6.53 -11.75 32.28
C GLY A 290 -7.48 -12.24 33.38
N ALA A 291 -7.14 -13.36 34.03
CA ALA A 291 -8.10 -14.24 34.71
C ALA A 291 -8.82 -13.63 35.95
N THR A 292 -9.79 -12.75 35.71
CA THR A 292 -10.81 -12.33 36.69
C THR A 292 -12.03 -13.24 36.55
N ALA A 293 -12.11 -14.27 37.40
CA ALA A 293 -13.15 -15.29 37.32
C ALA A 293 -14.52 -14.81 37.84
N SER A 294 -15.26 -14.09 37.00
CA SER A 294 -16.72 -13.90 37.11
C SER A 294 -17.31 -13.46 35.76
N ASN A 295 -18.61 -13.66 35.57
CA ASN A 295 -19.39 -13.24 34.40
C ASN A 295 -19.07 -13.96 33.06
N ILE A 296 -18.95 -15.30 33.09
CA ILE A 296 -19.58 -16.08 32.01
C ILE A 296 -21.08 -16.08 32.30
N VAL A 297 -21.87 -15.42 31.46
CA VAL A 297 -23.34 -15.45 31.55
C VAL A 297 -23.83 -16.80 31.03
N THR A 298 -24.40 -17.61 31.92
CA THR A 298 -25.03 -18.89 31.57
C THR A 298 -26.50 -18.68 31.20
N ASP A 299 -26.76 -18.31 29.95
CA ASP A 299 -28.11 -18.34 29.36
C ASP A 299 -28.12 -19.35 28.20
N ALA A 300 -28.66 -20.54 28.46
CA ALA A 300 -28.87 -21.61 27.48
C ALA A 300 -30.02 -22.52 27.93
N ASP A 301 -31.22 -21.93 28.05
CA ASP A 301 -32.45 -22.65 28.35
C ASP A 301 -32.69 -23.75 27.30
N THR A 302 -32.73 -25.03 27.72
CA THR A 302 -33.02 -26.15 26.80
C THR A 302 -33.93 -27.16 27.49
N THR A 303 -35.23 -27.06 27.21
CA THR A 303 -36.26 -27.95 27.75
C THR A 303 -36.33 -29.29 26.98
N ILE A 304 -37.03 -30.28 27.56
CA ILE A 304 -37.41 -31.62 27.03
C ILE A 304 -36.41 -32.75 27.34
N GLY A 305 -36.77 -33.64 28.28
CA GLY A 305 -35.94 -34.80 28.65
C GLY A 305 -36.40 -35.67 29.84
N ARG A 306 -37.71 -35.92 30.02
CA ARG A 306 -38.26 -36.92 30.99
C ARG A 306 -37.83 -38.35 30.51
N VAL A 307 -37.57 -39.41 31.29
CA VAL A 307 -38.09 -40.02 32.55
C VAL A 307 -37.07 -41.14 32.99
N PRO A 308 -37.10 -41.81 34.18
CA PRO A 308 -37.13 -41.39 35.60
C PRO A 308 -35.85 -41.82 36.38
N ASP A 309 -35.85 -41.61 37.71
CA ASP A 309 -34.90 -42.22 38.69
C ASP A 309 -35.09 -43.75 38.85
N PRO A 310 -34.17 -44.46 39.55
CA PRO A 310 -34.46 -44.73 40.97
C PRO A 310 -33.26 -44.71 41.95
N GLU A 311 -33.58 -44.31 43.19
CA GLU A 311 -33.09 -44.80 44.50
C GLU A 311 -31.59 -45.02 44.81
N GLY A 312 -31.13 -44.33 45.89
CA GLY A 312 -30.55 -45.04 47.05
C GLY A 312 -29.13 -44.68 47.51
N GLY A 313 -28.93 -44.66 48.85
CA GLY A 313 -27.68 -45.18 49.44
C GLY A 313 -26.62 -44.21 50.01
N LEU A 314 -26.94 -43.54 51.13
CA LEU A 314 -26.12 -43.45 52.36
C LEU A 314 -24.56 -43.32 52.35
N ALA A 315 -24.11 -42.33 53.14
CA ALA A 315 -22.96 -42.34 54.08
C ALA A 315 -21.50 -42.20 53.58
N GLY A 316 -20.70 -41.40 54.34
CA GLY A 316 -19.25 -41.62 54.44
C GLY A 316 -18.33 -40.43 54.77
N HIS A 317 -18.14 -40.13 56.07
CA HIS A 317 -16.90 -39.62 56.69
C HIS A 317 -16.14 -38.36 56.19
N GLU A 318 -16.30 -37.28 56.96
CA GLU A 318 -15.18 -36.48 57.52
C GLU A 318 -14.40 -37.26 58.63
N PRO A 319 -13.29 -36.76 59.26
CA PRO A 319 -12.61 -35.45 59.12
C PRO A 319 -11.06 -35.51 58.95
N GLY A 320 -10.42 -34.34 58.80
CA GLY A 320 -8.95 -34.19 58.94
C GLY A 320 -8.52 -32.72 59.09
N SER A 321 -8.02 -32.32 60.27
CA SER A 321 -7.79 -30.91 60.64
C SER A 321 -6.31 -30.53 60.81
N ALA A 322 -5.98 -29.26 60.53
CA ALA A 322 -4.92 -28.49 61.23
C ALA A 322 -4.94 -26.99 60.85
N HIS A 323 -5.01 -26.11 61.86
CA HIS A 323 -4.44 -24.75 61.78
C HIS A 323 -3.03 -24.77 62.40
N PRO A 324 -2.22 -23.71 62.20
CA PRO A 324 -2.10 -22.76 63.31
C PRO A 324 -2.07 -21.27 62.89
N ILE A 325 -2.31 -20.42 63.88
CA ILE A 325 -2.14 -18.95 63.84
C ILE A 325 -0.94 -18.61 64.74
N PRO A 326 -0.20 -17.52 64.47
CA PRO A 326 0.20 -16.65 65.58
C PRO A 326 -0.12 -15.17 65.32
N SER A 327 -0.33 -14.42 66.40
CA SER A 327 -0.79 -13.03 66.41
C SER A 327 0.31 -12.03 66.78
N GLY A 328 0.11 -10.76 66.41
CA GLY A 328 0.93 -9.63 66.83
C GLY A 328 0.14 -8.32 66.74
N VAL A 329 0.24 -7.45 67.76
CA VAL A 329 -0.57 -6.23 67.91
C VAL A 329 0.36 -5.07 68.30
N GLY A 330 0.22 -3.90 67.66
CA GLY A 330 0.87 -2.68 68.17
C GLY A 330 1.03 -1.53 67.16
N VAL A 331 0.09 -0.57 67.21
CA VAL A 331 0.26 0.89 67.00
C VAL A 331 1.30 1.38 65.97
N GLY A 332 0.83 1.98 64.87
CA GLY A 332 1.64 2.80 63.96
C GLY A 332 0.96 4.15 63.64
N VAL A 333 1.72 5.24 63.66
CA VAL A 333 1.23 6.60 63.41
C VAL A 333 1.09 6.86 61.90
N GLY A 334 0.01 7.54 61.49
CA GLY A 334 -0.24 7.84 60.08
C GLY A 334 0.64 8.96 59.51
N VAL A 335 1.36 8.66 58.42
CA VAL A 335 1.93 9.62 57.47
C VAL A 335 1.60 9.11 56.06
N GLY A 336 1.14 9.98 55.16
CA GLY A 336 0.59 9.56 53.88
C GLY A 336 1.64 9.17 52.83
N GLN A 337 1.45 8.02 52.19
CA GLN A 337 2.07 7.67 50.91
C GLN A 337 1.01 7.09 49.96
N HIS A 338 0.67 7.83 48.90
CA HIS A 338 -0.32 7.41 47.89
C HIS A 338 0.18 7.66 46.46
N VAL A 339 1.45 7.36 46.19
CA VAL A 339 2.05 7.30 44.85
C VAL A 339 3.03 6.11 44.81
N GLY A 340 2.97 5.24 43.80
CA GLY A 340 4.13 4.39 43.46
C GLY A 340 3.93 2.96 42.94
N GLN A 341 2.75 2.31 43.07
CA GLN A 341 2.64 0.85 42.81
C GLN A 341 1.62 0.40 41.73
N SER A 342 0.95 1.32 41.02
CA SER A 342 -0.15 0.96 40.10
C SER A 342 0.25 0.59 38.66
N GLN A 343 1.45 0.95 38.19
CA GLN A 343 1.79 0.84 36.75
C GLN A 343 2.23 -0.57 36.31
N GLY A 344 2.96 -1.31 37.14
CA GLY A 344 3.59 -2.59 36.74
C GLY A 344 2.62 -3.72 36.38
N PHE A 345 1.33 -3.59 36.71
CA PHE A 345 0.29 -4.57 36.35
C PHE A 345 -0.36 -4.31 34.98
N GLN A 346 -0.22 -3.12 34.39
CA GLN A 346 -0.88 -2.76 33.12
C GLN A 346 -0.07 -3.19 31.88
N ASP A 347 1.26 -3.23 31.96
CA ASP A 347 2.13 -3.61 30.83
C ASP A 347 1.98 -5.09 30.40
N ALA A 348 1.49 -5.94 31.31
CA ALA A 348 1.40 -7.40 31.15
C ALA A 348 0.07 -7.90 30.53
N VAL A 349 -0.87 -7.02 30.17
CA VAL A 349 -2.15 -7.45 29.56
C VAL A 349 -1.90 -8.12 28.19
N PRO A 350 -2.32 -9.38 27.98
CA PRO A 350 -2.12 -10.09 26.73
C PRO A 350 -3.04 -9.55 25.63
N LEU A 351 -2.49 -9.35 24.44
CA LEU A 351 -3.19 -8.83 23.27
C LEU A 351 -3.12 -9.85 22.13
N GLY A 352 -4.27 -10.15 21.54
CA GLY A 352 -4.37 -10.83 20.27
C GLY A 352 -4.39 -9.81 19.14
N LEU A 353 -3.47 -9.93 18.18
CA LEU A 353 -3.44 -9.09 16.98
C LEU A 353 -3.70 -9.96 15.75
N ALA A 354 -4.53 -9.46 14.85
CA ALA A 354 -4.72 -10.04 13.53
C ALA A 354 -4.81 -8.93 12.48
N TRP A 355 -4.17 -9.08 11.32
CA TRP A 355 -4.22 -8.08 10.25
C TRP A 355 -4.28 -8.69 8.86
N LEU A 356 -4.96 -7.99 7.96
CA LEU A 356 -5.25 -8.42 6.60
C LEU A 356 -4.98 -7.28 5.61
N ASP A 357 -4.27 -7.57 4.53
CA ASP A 357 -4.29 -6.74 3.31
C ASP A 357 -5.28 -7.39 2.31
N LEU A 358 -6.43 -6.76 2.13
CA LEU A 358 -7.50 -7.31 1.28
C LEU A 358 -7.15 -7.26 -0.22
N SER A 359 -6.21 -6.39 -0.62
CA SER A 359 -5.74 -6.25 -2.01
C SER A 359 -4.81 -7.39 -2.45
N THR A 360 -4.11 -8.04 -1.52
CA THR A 360 -3.19 -9.17 -1.78
C THR A 360 -3.70 -10.50 -1.20
N GLY A 361 -4.68 -10.44 -0.30
CA GLY A 361 -5.17 -11.57 0.49
C GLY A 361 -4.20 -12.02 1.59
N HIS A 362 -3.21 -11.20 1.96
CA HIS A 362 -2.17 -11.55 2.93
C HIS A 362 -2.69 -11.37 4.36
N PHE A 363 -2.76 -12.46 5.13
CA PHE A 363 -3.39 -12.55 6.46
C PHE A 363 -2.38 -13.04 7.50
N CYS A 364 -2.32 -12.37 8.66
CA CYS A 364 -1.40 -12.71 9.76
C CYS A 364 -2.07 -12.61 11.13
N THR A 365 -1.50 -13.33 12.10
CA THR A 365 -1.75 -13.14 13.54
C THR A 365 -0.44 -12.91 14.29
N GLN A 366 -0.53 -12.33 15.49
CA GLN A 366 0.58 -12.21 16.44
C GLN A 366 0.04 -12.09 17.87
N GLU A 367 0.63 -12.83 18.80
CA GLU A 367 0.45 -12.62 20.23
C GLU A 367 1.39 -11.53 20.74
N ALA A 368 0.84 -10.55 21.46
CA ALA A 368 1.51 -9.34 21.90
C ALA A 368 1.08 -8.94 23.33
N ASN A 369 1.60 -7.82 23.82
CA ASN A 369 1.18 -7.18 25.05
C ASN A 369 1.11 -5.65 24.88
N LEU A 370 0.55 -4.94 25.86
CA LEU A 370 0.38 -3.49 25.78
C LEU A 370 1.69 -2.72 25.54
N ALA A 371 2.80 -3.20 26.11
CA ALA A 371 4.13 -2.60 25.96
C ALA A 371 4.76 -2.78 24.55
N SER A 372 4.43 -3.85 23.83
CA SER A 372 4.97 -4.15 22.48
C SER A 372 4.10 -3.60 21.34
N LEU A 373 2.82 -3.31 21.60
CA LEU A 373 1.87 -2.76 20.62
C LEU A 373 2.41 -1.51 19.86
N PRO A 374 3.08 -0.51 20.48
CA PRO A 374 3.60 0.65 19.75
C PRO A 374 4.63 0.30 18.66
N ALA A 375 5.48 -0.69 18.92
CA ALA A 375 6.48 -1.16 17.96
C ALA A 375 5.83 -1.92 16.79
N ILE A 376 4.77 -2.70 17.06
CA ILE A 376 4.01 -3.43 16.04
C ILE A 376 3.20 -2.47 15.15
N LEU A 377 2.57 -1.45 15.75
CA LEU A 377 1.90 -0.37 15.03
C LEU A 377 2.87 0.41 14.13
N SER A 378 4.04 0.79 14.65
CA SER A 378 5.14 1.42 13.89
C SER A 378 5.58 0.56 12.70
N ARG A 379 5.76 -0.74 12.92
CA ARG A 379 6.20 -1.71 11.90
C ARG A 379 5.19 -1.86 10.77
N LEU A 380 3.91 -2.01 11.09
CA LEU A 380 2.85 -2.33 10.13
C LEU A 380 2.18 -1.11 9.48
N CYS A 381 2.06 0.01 10.20
CA CYS A 381 1.31 1.20 9.78
C CYS A 381 -0.12 0.90 9.26
N PRO A 382 -0.99 0.20 10.02
CA PRO A 382 -2.33 -0.15 9.56
C PRO A 382 -3.15 1.09 9.20
N ARG A 383 -3.93 1.01 8.11
CA ARG A 383 -4.80 2.11 7.65
C ARG A 383 -6.07 2.22 8.47
N GLU A 384 -6.50 1.12 9.07
CA GLU A 384 -7.72 1.02 9.88
C GLU A 384 -7.47 0.05 11.04
N LEU A 385 -7.82 0.48 12.25
CA LEU A 385 -7.78 -0.32 13.47
C LEU A 385 -9.19 -0.68 13.88
N LEU A 386 -9.46 -1.98 14.09
CA LEU A 386 -10.75 -2.47 14.55
C LEU A 386 -10.70 -2.72 16.05
N LEU A 387 -11.63 -2.10 16.77
CA LEU A 387 -11.89 -2.34 18.19
C LEU A 387 -13.34 -2.78 18.39
N ASP A 388 -13.57 -3.60 19.42
CA ASP A 388 -14.91 -3.95 19.89
C ASP A 388 -15.67 -2.67 20.29
N GLU A 389 -16.90 -2.52 19.81
CA GLU A 389 -17.80 -1.42 20.18
C GLU A 389 -18.00 -1.33 21.71
N GLY A 390 -17.99 -2.47 22.42
CA GLY A 390 -18.04 -2.49 23.88
C GLY A 390 -16.88 -1.72 24.54
N LEU A 391 -15.72 -1.61 23.88
CA LEU A 391 -14.56 -0.89 24.38
C LEU A 391 -14.77 0.64 24.36
N GLN A 392 -15.64 1.16 23.50
CA GLN A 392 -15.99 2.58 23.44
C GLN A 392 -16.64 3.07 24.76
N SER A 393 -17.23 2.15 25.54
CA SER A 393 -17.81 2.45 26.86
C SER A 393 -16.78 2.56 28.00
N SER A 394 -15.51 2.21 27.76
CA SER A 394 -14.44 2.14 28.78
C SER A 394 -13.19 2.95 28.40
N PRO A 395 -13.30 4.28 28.23
CA PRO A 395 -12.24 5.15 27.71
C PRO A 395 -10.96 5.21 28.57
N ASP A 396 -11.05 4.82 29.85
CA ASP A 396 -9.91 4.78 30.79
C ASP A 396 -8.94 3.59 30.55
N HIS A 397 -9.24 2.70 29.60
CA HIS A 397 -8.36 1.57 29.29
C HIS A 397 -7.04 2.04 28.64
N GLY A 398 -5.89 1.64 29.21
CA GLY A 398 -4.55 2.12 28.80
C GLY A 398 -4.16 1.90 27.33
N ILE A 399 -4.92 1.09 26.59
CA ILE A 399 -4.81 1.00 25.13
C ILE A 399 -5.09 2.34 24.44
N PHE A 400 -6.03 3.15 24.94
CA PHE A 400 -6.36 4.44 24.33
C PHE A 400 -5.21 5.45 24.48
N THR A 401 -4.42 5.35 25.55
CA THR A 401 -3.17 6.11 25.71
C THR A 401 -2.15 5.74 24.64
N VAL A 402 -2.00 4.44 24.32
CA VAL A 402 -1.12 3.96 23.25
C VAL A 402 -1.62 4.39 21.86
N LEU A 403 -2.94 4.32 21.62
CA LEU A 403 -3.52 4.65 20.32
C LEU A 403 -3.58 6.16 20.05
N ALA A 404 -3.74 7.00 21.07
CA ALA A 404 -3.79 8.47 20.94
C ALA A 404 -2.49 9.11 20.40
N ASP A 405 -1.39 8.37 20.37
CA ASP A 405 -0.11 8.78 19.80
C ASP A 405 -0.07 8.69 18.27
N ASP A 406 -0.94 7.90 17.65
CA ASP A 406 -0.98 7.69 16.20
C ASP A 406 -2.29 8.20 15.58
N ARG A 407 -2.17 8.79 14.39
CA ARG A 407 -3.33 9.16 13.55
C ARG A 407 -3.83 7.97 12.74
N HIS A 408 -4.00 6.82 13.40
CA HIS A 408 -4.70 5.66 12.84
C HIS A 408 -6.21 5.92 12.86
N ILE A 409 -6.93 5.40 11.87
CA ILE A 409 -8.39 5.47 11.83
C ILE A 409 -8.92 4.32 12.67
N ILE A 410 -9.57 4.63 13.79
CA ILE A 410 -10.17 3.62 14.68
C ILE A 410 -11.63 3.45 14.29
N SER A 411 -11.97 2.25 13.82
CA SER A 411 -13.33 1.80 13.55
C SER A 411 -13.79 0.90 14.69
N TYR A 412 -14.77 1.38 15.45
CA TYR A 412 -15.50 0.53 16.38
C TYR A 412 -16.49 -0.34 15.60
N ALA A 413 -16.59 -1.61 15.96
CA ALA A 413 -17.52 -2.53 15.33
C ALA A 413 -18.13 -3.50 16.37
N PRO A 414 -19.42 -3.85 16.24
CA PRO A 414 -20.01 -4.91 17.04
C PRO A 414 -19.33 -6.24 16.74
N ARG A 415 -19.30 -7.13 17.73
CA ARG A 415 -18.83 -8.52 17.53
C ARG A 415 -19.68 -9.20 16.44
N PRO A 416 -19.08 -10.00 15.54
CA PRO A 416 -19.84 -10.69 14.51
C PRO A 416 -20.92 -11.58 15.14
N HIS A 417 -22.14 -11.49 14.61
CA HIS A 417 -23.27 -12.34 15.00
C HIS A 417 -22.97 -13.84 14.81
N ASP A 418 -22.04 -14.15 13.91
CA ASP A 418 -21.54 -15.49 13.61
C ASP A 418 -20.38 -15.87 14.56
N PHE A 419 -20.73 -16.22 15.80
CA PHE A 419 -19.77 -16.66 16.82
C PHE A 419 -18.95 -17.91 16.42
N SER A 420 -19.33 -18.62 15.35
CA SER A 420 -18.54 -19.74 14.83
C SER A 420 -17.17 -19.28 14.29
N LEU A 421 -17.07 -18.02 13.84
CA LEU A 421 -15.84 -17.41 13.31
C LEU A 421 -14.74 -17.25 14.36
N PHE A 422 -15.01 -17.43 15.65
CA PHE A 422 -13.97 -17.45 16.69
C PHE A 422 -13.26 -18.82 16.81
N ARG A 423 -13.54 -19.77 15.90
CA ARG A 423 -12.90 -21.08 15.83
C ARG A 423 -12.21 -21.28 14.46
N PRO A 424 -10.90 -21.62 14.39
CA PRO A 424 -10.15 -21.68 13.13
C PRO A 424 -10.71 -22.63 12.06
N GLU A 425 -11.41 -23.68 12.44
CA GLU A 425 -11.99 -24.67 11.52
C GLU A 425 -13.04 -24.01 10.60
N ASN A 426 -13.78 -23.02 11.12
CA ASN A 426 -14.81 -22.29 10.38
C ASN A 426 -14.24 -21.21 9.45
N TRP A 427 -12.92 -20.99 9.42
CA TRP A 427 -12.28 -20.09 8.46
C TRP A 427 -12.09 -20.73 7.09
N ALA A 428 -12.14 -22.07 6.99
CA ALA A 428 -11.93 -22.82 5.74
C ALA A 428 -12.68 -22.28 4.48
N PRO A 429 -13.97 -21.89 4.51
CA PRO A 429 -14.66 -21.33 3.33
C PRO A 429 -14.20 -19.92 2.92
N MET A 430 -13.26 -19.31 3.65
CA MET A 430 -12.72 -17.96 3.42
C MET A 430 -11.21 -17.98 3.08
N LEU A 431 -10.60 -19.16 2.99
CA LEU A 431 -9.16 -19.36 2.74
C LEU A 431 -8.91 -20.10 1.41
N GLU A 432 -7.72 -19.92 0.82
CA GLU A 432 -7.25 -20.71 -0.34
C GLU A 432 -7.15 -22.22 -0.06
N SER A 433 -6.90 -22.57 1.19
CA SER A 433 -6.79 -23.94 1.70
C SER A 433 -7.15 -23.95 3.18
N ALA A 434 -7.82 -25.01 3.64
CA ALA A 434 -8.04 -25.22 5.06
C ALA A 434 -6.70 -25.32 5.82
N LEU A 435 -6.71 -24.85 7.07
CA LEU A 435 -5.60 -25.06 8.01
C LEU A 435 -5.48 -26.54 8.36
N SER A 436 -4.26 -27.01 8.61
CA SER A 436 -4.05 -28.31 9.27
C SER A 436 -4.38 -28.23 10.76
N GLU A 437 -4.69 -29.37 11.37
CA GLU A 437 -4.99 -29.47 12.81
C GLU A 437 -3.86 -28.90 13.68
N HIS A 438 -2.60 -29.10 13.27
CA HIS A 438 -1.43 -28.54 13.95
C HIS A 438 -1.32 -27.01 13.83
N GLU A 439 -1.70 -26.42 12.70
CA GLU A 439 -1.71 -24.96 12.54
C GLU A 439 -2.88 -24.34 13.33
N ALA A 440 -4.07 -24.94 13.25
CA ALA A 440 -5.25 -24.50 14.01
C ALA A 440 -5.00 -24.53 15.54
N ALA A 441 -4.31 -25.57 16.04
CA ALA A 441 -3.97 -25.71 17.46
C ALA A 441 -2.79 -24.82 17.93
N ALA A 442 -2.11 -24.11 17.03
CA ALA A 442 -0.95 -23.27 17.37
C ALA A 442 -1.29 -21.82 17.73
N PHE A 443 -2.49 -21.33 17.39
CA PHE A 443 -2.94 -19.98 17.73
C PHE A 443 -3.32 -19.85 19.21
N SER A 444 -3.04 -18.72 19.83
CA SER A 444 -3.60 -18.41 21.16
C SER A 444 -5.09 -18.06 21.05
N SER A 445 -5.84 -18.20 22.16
CA SER A 445 -7.26 -17.81 22.19
C SER A 445 -7.47 -16.34 21.82
N ALA A 446 -6.56 -15.45 22.24
CA ALA A 446 -6.59 -14.05 21.89
C ALA A 446 -6.35 -13.81 20.38
N GLU A 447 -5.42 -14.56 19.76
CA GLU A 447 -5.22 -14.54 18.30
C GLU A 447 -6.49 -15.02 17.57
N MET A 448 -7.14 -16.10 18.02
CA MET A 448 -8.39 -16.60 17.45
C MET A 448 -9.53 -15.57 17.54
N PHE A 449 -9.66 -14.86 18.66
CA PHE A 449 -10.67 -13.80 18.82
C PHE A 449 -10.39 -12.60 17.88
N ALA A 450 -9.14 -12.14 17.80
CA ALA A 450 -8.77 -11.04 16.89
C ALA A 450 -8.98 -11.42 15.42
N ALA A 451 -8.59 -12.64 15.03
CA ALA A 451 -8.79 -13.17 13.70
C ALA A 451 -10.27 -13.30 13.34
N GLY A 452 -11.08 -13.94 14.20
CA GLY A 452 -12.52 -14.09 13.99
C GLY A 452 -13.27 -12.76 13.90
N PHE A 453 -12.89 -11.77 14.71
CA PHE A 453 -13.43 -10.42 14.67
C PHE A 453 -13.09 -9.70 13.34
N LEU A 454 -11.83 -9.76 12.90
CA LEU A 454 -11.39 -9.19 11.62
C LEU A 454 -12.09 -9.85 10.42
N LEU A 455 -12.17 -11.18 10.42
CA LEU A 455 -12.81 -11.96 9.36
C LEU A 455 -14.31 -11.69 9.29
N GLY A 456 -14.99 -11.55 10.44
CA GLY A 456 -16.39 -11.10 10.52
C GLY A 456 -16.59 -9.69 9.95
N TYR A 457 -15.77 -8.73 10.37
CA TYR A 457 -15.83 -7.35 9.84
C TYR A 457 -15.69 -7.31 8.32
N VAL A 458 -14.71 -8.03 7.76
CA VAL A 458 -14.46 -8.08 6.31
C VAL A 458 -15.61 -8.79 5.58
N LYS A 459 -16.17 -9.88 6.13
CA LYS A 459 -17.36 -10.57 5.62
C LYS A 459 -18.55 -9.61 5.48
N ASP A 460 -18.79 -8.79 6.49
CA ASP A 460 -19.88 -7.81 6.50
C ASP A 460 -19.62 -6.63 5.55
N ARG A 461 -18.39 -6.10 5.47
CA ARG A 461 -18.05 -5.04 4.51
C ARG A 461 -18.14 -5.50 3.06
N LEU A 462 -17.87 -6.78 2.78
CA LEU A 462 -17.99 -7.40 1.46
C LEU A 462 -19.43 -7.75 1.02
N GLN A 463 -20.44 -7.66 1.90
CA GLN A 463 -21.87 -7.87 1.60
C GLN A 463 -22.20 -9.11 0.72
N GLY A 464 -21.44 -10.20 0.89
CA GLY A 464 -21.65 -11.47 0.18
C GLY A 464 -20.74 -11.73 -1.04
N MET A 465 -19.75 -10.88 -1.32
CA MET A 465 -18.66 -11.22 -2.25
C MET A 465 -17.80 -12.37 -1.68
N SER A 466 -17.42 -13.34 -2.51
CA SER A 466 -16.53 -14.44 -2.09
C SER A 466 -15.10 -13.96 -1.86
N MET A 467 -14.40 -14.54 -0.88
CA MET A 467 -13.02 -14.22 -0.54
C MET A 467 -12.21 -15.50 -0.30
N ASN A 468 -11.06 -15.62 -0.97
CA ASN A 468 -10.10 -16.71 -0.78
C ASN A 468 -8.76 -16.09 -0.33
N LEU A 469 -8.64 -15.90 0.97
CA LEU A 469 -7.47 -15.29 1.60
C LEU A 469 -6.32 -16.32 1.73
N GLN A 470 -5.09 -15.86 1.86
CA GLN A 470 -3.99 -16.75 2.23
C GLN A 470 -4.24 -17.28 3.66
N PRO A 471 -3.87 -18.54 3.98
CA PRO A 471 -3.95 -19.05 5.36
C PRO A 471 -3.19 -18.13 6.33
N PRO A 472 -3.73 -17.87 7.54
CA PRO A 472 -3.11 -16.96 8.50
C PRO A 472 -1.68 -17.37 8.88
N LEU A 473 -0.72 -16.49 8.61
CA LEU A 473 0.66 -16.67 9.04
C LEU A 473 0.85 -16.13 10.47
N ARG A 474 1.10 -17.03 11.42
CA ARG A 474 1.45 -16.69 12.81
C ARG A 474 2.87 -16.12 12.89
N ASN A 475 3.01 -14.88 13.34
CA ASN A 475 4.30 -14.21 13.46
C ASN A 475 4.86 -14.33 14.88
N GLU A 476 5.79 -15.26 15.07
CA GLU A 476 6.46 -15.46 16.37
C GLU A 476 7.59 -14.43 16.59
N ASN A 477 7.68 -13.90 17.81
CA ASN A 477 8.39 -12.66 18.17
C ASN A 477 9.94 -12.66 18.04
N MET A 478 10.56 -13.65 17.38
CA MET A 478 11.98 -13.98 17.52
C MET A 478 12.86 -13.83 16.25
N GLN A 479 12.30 -13.49 15.07
CA GLN A 479 13.07 -13.41 13.81
C GLN A 479 13.11 -12.02 13.13
N ILE A 480 12.61 -10.98 13.79
CA ILE A 480 12.52 -9.60 13.29
C ILE A 480 13.22 -8.65 14.28
N MET A 481 14.00 -7.71 13.75
CA MET A 481 14.62 -6.63 14.51
C MET A 481 13.59 -5.52 14.78
N ALA A 482 13.43 -5.13 16.04
CA ALA A 482 12.54 -4.03 16.41
C ALA A 482 13.12 -2.67 16.02
N VAL A 483 12.28 -1.80 15.45
CA VAL A 483 12.59 -0.39 15.22
C VAL A 483 11.36 0.44 15.62
N ASP A 484 11.50 1.24 16.67
CA ASP A 484 10.40 2.04 17.20
C ASP A 484 10.02 3.20 16.26
N LYS A 485 8.85 3.78 16.50
CA LYS A 485 8.27 4.89 15.70
C LYS A 485 9.17 6.12 15.62
N ASN A 486 9.87 6.45 16.70
CA ASN A 486 10.73 7.62 16.75
C ASN A 486 12.05 7.32 16.03
N SER A 487 12.62 6.11 16.19
CA SER A 487 13.74 5.64 15.36
C SER A 487 13.40 5.63 13.86
N MET A 488 12.24 5.11 13.46
CA MET A 488 11.79 5.08 12.06
C MET A 488 11.71 6.47 11.42
N ARG A 489 11.38 7.50 12.21
CA ARG A 489 11.34 8.91 11.78
C ARG A 489 12.72 9.58 11.84
N ALA A 490 13.45 9.42 12.94
CA ALA A 490 14.77 9.99 13.18
C ALA A 490 15.83 9.55 12.14
N LEU A 491 15.75 8.27 11.74
CA LEU A 491 16.59 7.66 10.72
C LEU A 491 16.08 7.92 9.27
N GLU A 492 14.96 8.63 9.11
CA GLU A 492 14.37 9.02 7.82
C GLU A 492 14.17 7.82 6.86
N ILE A 493 13.72 6.68 7.41
CA ILE A 493 13.75 5.39 6.69
C ILE A 493 12.76 5.38 5.52
N LYS A 494 11.52 5.84 5.74
CA LYS A 494 10.46 5.89 4.71
C LYS A 494 10.23 7.30 4.15
N GLN A 495 10.30 8.32 5.00
CA GLN A 495 10.00 9.72 4.73
C GLN A 495 10.97 10.64 5.49
N THR A 496 11.20 11.85 4.97
CA THR A 496 12.00 12.91 5.63
C THR A 496 11.28 13.52 6.83
N ILE A 497 12.02 13.93 7.87
CA ILE A 497 11.45 14.55 9.10
C ILE A 497 10.72 15.86 8.81
N ARG A 498 11.27 16.72 7.93
CA ARG A 498 10.80 18.09 7.71
C ARG A 498 9.50 18.16 6.91
N ASP A 499 9.51 17.57 5.71
CA ASP A 499 8.42 17.76 4.73
C ASP A 499 7.49 16.54 4.62
N GLY A 500 7.80 15.43 5.32
CA GLY A 500 7.10 14.14 5.17
C GLY A 500 7.29 13.49 3.78
N VAL A 501 8.21 14.00 2.96
CA VAL A 501 8.38 13.63 1.56
C VAL A 501 9.18 12.32 1.42
N PHE A 502 8.87 11.55 0.38
CA PHE A 502 9.59 10.33 0.01
C PHE A 502 11.02 10.61 -0.48
N ARG A 503 11.20 11.61 -1.36
CA ARG A 503 12.54 12.02 -1.82
C ARG A 503 13.37 12.49 -0.64
N GLY A 504 14.58 11.95 -0.50
CA GLY A 504 15.47 12.19 0.64
C GLY A 504 15.36 11.17 1.77
N SER A 505 14.48 10.16 1.69
CA SER A 505 14.48 9.04 2.64
C SER A 505 15.50 7.95 2.29
N LEU A 506 15.80 7.05 3.22
CA LEU A 506 16.60 5.84 2.95
C LEU A 506 15.97 5.01 1.82
N LEU A 507 14.66 4.75 1.90
CA LEU A 507 13.94 3.97 0.89
C LEU A 507 14.06 4.61 -0.50
N HIS A 508 14.07 5.95 -0.60
CA HIS A 508 14.35 6.63 -1.87
C HIS A 508 15.79 6.42 -2.36
N ALA A 509 16.78 6.51 -1.47
CA ALA A 509 18.19 6.33 -1.84
C ALA A 509 18.48 4.91 -2.37
N ILE A 510 17.95 3.87 -1.72
CA ILE A 510 18.29 2.46 -2.02
C ILE A 510 17.40 1.80 -3.07
N ARG A 511 16.16 2.28 -3.28
CA ARG A 511 15.21 1.61 -4.18
C ARG A 511 15.68 1.68 -5.63
N ARG A 512 15.86 0.51 -6.25
CA ARG A 512 16.02 0.31 -7.71
C ARG A 512 15.03 -0.72 -8.28
N THR A 513 14.10 -1.22 -7.45
CA THR A 513 13.04 -2.17 -7.83
C THR A 513 12.17 -1.64 -8.97
N VAL A 514 11.83 -2.52 -9.91
CA VAL A 514 11.01 -2.19 -11.08
C VAL A 514 9.55 -2.62 -10.96
N THR A 515 9.20 -3.59 -10.10
CA THR A 515 7.81 -4.01 -9.91
C THR A 515 7.15 -3.27 -8.74
N LYS A 516 5.81 -3.15 -8.79
CA LYS A 516 5.01 -2.54 -7.71
C LYS A 516 5.11 -3.37 -6.42
N SER A 517 4.98 -4.69 -6.55
CA SER A 517 5.05 -5.68 -5.47
C SER A 517 6.46 -5.85 -4.88
N GLY A 518 7.52 -5.82 -5.70
CA GLY A 518 8.91 -5.83 -5.23
C GLY A 518 9.29 -4.58 -4.43
N ALA A 519 8.80 -3.40 -4.86
CA ALA A 519 8.91 -2.17 -4.07
C ALA A 519 8.15 -2.23 -2.73
N ARG A 520 6.98 -2.88 -2.72
CA ARG A 520 6.14 -3.09 -1.53
C ARG A 520 6.79 -4.05 -0.52
N LEU A 521 7.37 -5.15 -1.01
CA LEU A 521 8.16 -6.09 -0.20
C LEU A 521 9.46 -5.46 0.35
N LEU A 522 10.11 -4.54 -0.40
CA LEU A 522 11.27 -3.78 0.10
C LEU A 522 10.89 -2.81 1.25
N ASN A 523 9.74 -2.16 1.14
CA ASN A 523 9.18 -1.28 2.18
C ASN A 523 8.85 -2.08 3.46
N GLU A 524 8.37 -3.32 3.30
CA GLU A 524 8.16 -4.27 4.39
C GLU A 524 9.49 -4.72 5.04
N TRP A 525 10.50 -5.11 4.25
CA TRP A 525 11.81 -5.51 4.77
C TRP A 525 12.52 -4.36 5.54
N LEU A 526 12.34 -3.10 5.13
CA LEU A 526 12.84 -1.95 5.90
C LEU A 526 12.07 -1.70 7.21
N SER A 527 10.76 -2.04 7.26
CA SER A 527 9.97 -2.05 8.49
C SER A 527 10.32 -3.20 9.42
N ALA A 528 10.78 -4.32 8.86
CA ALA A 528 11.05 -5.57 9.56
C ALA A 528 12.35 -6.24 9.07
N PRO A 529 13.54 -5.67 9.37
CA PRO A 529 14.81 -6.33 9.08
C PRO A 529 14.90 -7.64 9.88
N SER A 530 15.56 -8.67 9.33
CA SER A 530 15.57 -9.98 10.00
C SER A 530 16.70 -10.08 11.03
N THR A 531 16.53 -10.94 12.03
CA THR A 531 17.62 -11.43 12.90
C THR A 531 18.13 -12.80 12.47
N SER A 532 17.49 -13.46 11.49
CA SER A 532 17.80 -14.81 11.06
C SER A 532 18.99 -14.84 10.09
N LEU A 533 20.18 -15.15 10.61
CA LEU A 533 21.45 -15.17 9.85
C LEU A 533 21.38 -16.01 8.56
N ASN A 534 20.68 -17.15 8.59
CA ASN A 534 20.46 -18.02 7.44
C ASN A 534 19.67 -17.32 6.31
N LEU A 535 18.60 -16.60 6.68
CA LEU A 535 17.77 -15.86 5.73
C LEU A 535 18.55 -14.68 5.11
N ILE A 536 19.31 -13.96 5.93
CA ILE A 536 20.10 -12.81 5.47
C ILE A 536 21.24 -13.26 4.54
N THR A 537 21.96 -14.33 4.90
CA THR A 537 23.04 -14.90 4.09
C THR A 537 22.51 -15.37 2.72
N SER A 538 21.37 -16.06 2.71
CA SER A 538 20.69 -16.49 1.47
C SER A 538 20.34 -15.32 0.54
N ARG A 539 19.90 -14.17 1.10
CA ARG A 539 19.69 -12.93 0.34
C ARG A 539 21.01 -12.37 -0.21
N GLN A 540 22.07 -12.31 0.60
CA GLN A 540 23.38 -11.81 0.17
C GLN A 540 24.01 -12.66 -0.94
N ASP A 541 23.86 -13.99 -0.90
CA ASP A 541 24.38 -14.90 -1.92
C ASP A 541 23.66 -14.74 -3.27
N LEU A 542 22.36 -14.45 -3.23
CA LEU A 542 21.59 -14.11 -4.42
C LEU A 542 22.05 -12.77 -5.02
N VAL A 543 22.28 -11.76 -4.17
CA VAL A 543 22.83 -10.46 -4.60
C VAL A 543 24.22 -10.62 -5.20
N ALA A 544 25.10 -11.44 -4.61
CA ALA A 544 26.44 -11.73 -5.12
C ALA A 544 26.39 -12.23 -6.57
N HIS A 545 25.54 -13.22 -6.85
CA HIS A 545 25.41 -13.79 -8.20
C HIS A 545 24.97 -12.77 -9.27
N PHE A 546 24.12 -11.80 -8.90
CA PHE A 546 23.69 -10.71 -9.80
C PHE A 546 24.68 -9.53 -9.88
N ILE A 547 25.69 -9.49 -9.03
CA ILE A 547 26.87 -8.62 -9.18
C ILE A 547 27.87 -9.27 -10.15
N ASP A 548 28.11 -10.57 -10.00
CA ASP A 548 29.04 -11.35 -10.84
C ASP A 548 28.59 -11.46 -12.30
N ASP A 549 27.28 -11.66 -12.57
CA ASP A 549 26.73 -11.63 -13.93
C ASP A 549 25.80 -10.42 -14.17
N VAL A 550 26.44 -9.32 -14.58
CA VAL A 550 25.80 -8.07 -15.01
C VAL A 550 24.77 -8.29 -16.13
N ASN A 551 25.08 -9.16 -17.11
CA ASN A 551 24.23 -9.36 -18.27
C ASN A 551 22.95 -10.10 -17.90
N LEU A 552 23.04 -11.11 -17.01
CA LEU A 552 21.90 -11.79 -16.42
C LEU A 552 21.05 -10.82 -15.60
N SER A 553 21.68 -10.01 -14.74
CA SER A 553 21.00 -9.02 -13.88
C SER A 553 20.20 -8.00 -14.71
N ASP A 554 20.83 -7.35 -15.68
CA ASP A 554 20.18 -6.35 -16.52
C ASP A 554 19.10 -6.98 -17.44
N SER A 555 19.26 -8.24 -17.86
CA SER A 555 18.24 -9.00 -18.62
C SER A 555 17.02 -9.37 -17.76
N VAL A 556 17.22 -9.79 -16.51
CA VAL A 556 16.13 -10.08 -15.58
C VAL A 556 15.37 -8.80 -15.23
N ILE A 557 16.06 -7.67 -15.01
CA ILE A 557 15.44 -6.35 -14.84
C ILE A 557 14.57 -5.96 -16.05
N LEU A 558 15.02 -6.24 -17.28
CA LEU A 558 14.25 -5.96 -18.49
C LEU A 558 12.96 -6.81 -18.57
N LEU A 559 12.99 -8.08 -18.14
CA LEU A 559 11.81 -8.93 -18.12
C LEU A 559 10.86 -8.59 -16.96
N LEU A 560 11.38 -8.26 -15.77
CA LEU A 560 10.57 -7.80 -14.63
C LEU A 560 9.79 -6.52 -14.97
N ARG A 561 10.33 -5.63 -15.82
CA ARG A 561 9.61 -4.45 -16.35
C ARG A 561 8.40 -4.79 -17.25
N ARG A 562 8.29 -6.02 -17.75
CA ARG A 562 7.12 -6.53 -18.51
C ARG A 562 6.10 -7.24 -17.61
N SER A 563 6.36 -7.34 -16.30
CA SER A 563 5.52 -8.02 -15.33
C SER A 563 4.69 -7.05 -14.51
N HIS A 564 3.47 -7.49 -14.17
CA HIS A 564 2.47 -6.70 -13.45
C HIS A 564 2.29 -7.20 -12.02
N ASP A 565 1.46 -6.50 -11.23
CA ASP A 565 1.23 -6.80 -9.81
C ASP A 565 0.33 -8.03 -9.63
N SER A 566 0.88 -9.19 -10.00
CA SER A 566 0.18 -10.48 -10.04
C SER A 566 -0.39 -10.92 -8.69
N GLN A 567 0.14 -10.40 -7.56
CA GLN A 567 -0.49 -10.57 -6.25
C GLN A 567 -1.90 -9.92 -6.21
N ARG A 568 -1.98 -8.64 -6.63
CA ARG A 568 -3.23 -7.86 -6.63
C ARG A 568 -4.19 -8.29 -7.75
N LEU A 569 -3.69 -8.53 -8.96
CA LEU A 569 -4.51 -9.03 -10.08
C LEU A 569 -5.23 -10.33 -9.71
N VAL A 570 -4.51 -11.29 -9.15
CA VAL A 570 -5.08 -12.60 -8.77
C VAL A 570 -6.07 -12.50 -7.61
N GLN A 571 -5.90 -11.55 -6.70
CA GLN A 571 -6.88 -11.25 -5.65
C GLN A 571 -8.13 -10.52 -6.19
N LYS A 572 -7.97 -9.60 -7.16
CA LYS A 572 -9.07 -8.93 -7.88
C LYS A 572 -10.00 -9.98 -8.50
N PHE A 573 -9.45 -11.00 -9.18
CA PHE A 573 -10.22 -12.11 -9.75
C PHE A 573 -10.94 -12.99 -8.70
N THR A 574 -10.28 -13.29 -7.59
CA THR A 574 -10.86 -14.05 -6.45
C THR A 574 -12.09 -13.34 -5.88
N LEU A 575 -12.02 -12.01 -5.73
CA LEU A 575 -13.08 -11.18 -5.16
C LEU A 575 -14.22 -10.87 -6.17
N GLY A 576 -14.38 -11.67 -7.21
CA GLY A 576 -15.44 -11.49 -8.21
C GLY A 576 -15.21 -10.32 -9.19
N ARG A 577 -14.11 -9.56 -9.07
CA ARG A 577 -13.73 -8.45 -9.95
C ARG A 577 -12.76 -8.93 -11.05
N GLY A 578 -12.20 -7.99 -11.79
CA GLY A 578 -11.21 -8.25 -12.84
C GLY A 578 -11.82 -8.23 -14.24
N ASP A 579 -11.11 -7.53 -15.12
CA ASP A 579 -11.50 -7.10 -16.46
C ASP A 579 -10.66 -7.86 -17.53
N ALA A 580 -10.78 -7.50 -18.80
CA ALA A 580 -10.06 -8.20 -19.88
C ALA A 580 -8.55 -7.89 -19.88
N ASP A 581 -8.18 -6.63 -19.62
CA ASP A 581 -6.79 -6.18 -19.47
C ASP A 581 -6.07 -6.91 -18.34
N ASP A 582 -6.71 -7.11 -17.18
CA ASP A 582 -6.11 -7.82 -16.04
C ASP A 582 -5.72 -9.27 -16.41
N LEU A 583 -6.44 -9.90 -17.33
CA LEU A 583 -6.14 -11.25 -17.82
C LEU A 583 -4.91 -11.21 -18.75
N LEU A 584 -4.83 -10.24 -19.65
CA LEU A 584 -3.67 -10.03 -20.53
C LEU A 584 -2.41 -9.66 -19.73
N ASP A 585 -2.54 -8.77 -18.74
CA ASP A 585 -1.48 -8.38 -17.81
C ASP A 585 -0.93 -9.59 -17.03
N LEU A 586 -1.83 -10.48 -16.59
CA LEU A 586 -1.48 -11.73 -15.94
C LEU A 586 -0.82 -12.73 -16.92
N ALA A 587 -1.31 -12.85 -18.15
CA ALA A 587 -0.74 -13.72 -19.17
C ALA A 587 0.69 -13.28 -19.58
N SER A 588 0.89 -11.97 -19.80
CA SER A 588 2.21 -11.36 -20.04
C SER A 588 3.17 -11.62 -18.86
N THR A 589 2.67 -11.48 -17.62
CA THR A 589 3.45 -11.77 -16.41
C THR A 589 3.87 -13.25 -16.32
N ILE A 590 3.01 -14.19 -16.73
CA ILE A 590 3.32 -15.61 -16.76
C ILE A 590 4.41 -15.93 -17.81
N ASP A 591 4.33 -15.34 -19.01
CA ASP A 591 5.37 -15.50 -20.04
C ASP A 591 6.71 -14.91 -19.58
N ALA A 592 6.70 -13.69 -19.02
CA ALA A 592 7.89 -13.05 -18.45
C ALA A 592 8.52 -13.91 -17.34
N THR A 593 7.70 -14.56 -16.50
CA THR A 593 8.18 -15.53 -15.49
C THR A 593 8.88 -16.71 -16.14
N ASN A 594 8.33 -17.25 -17.23
CA ASN A 594 8.94 -18.35 -17.98
C ASN A 594 10.25 -17.92 -18.66
N ASP A 595 10.30 -16.74 -19.27
CA ASP A 595 11.53 -16.18 -19.87
C ASP A 595 12.62 -16.02 -18.80
N ILE A 596 12.30 -15.47 -17.63
CA ILE A 596 13.21 -15.35 -16.48
C ILE A 596 13.72 -16.73 -16.04
N VAL A 597 12.83 -17.72 -15.86
CA VAL A 597 13.21 -19.09 -15.50
C VAL A 597 14.12 -19.72 -16.55
N ASN A 598 13.91 -19.45 -17.83
CA ASN A 598 14.74 -19.97 -18.90
C ASN A 598 16.12 -19.29 -18.97
N LEU A 599 16.22 -17.99 -18.63
CA LEU A 599 17.52 -17.33 -18.42
C LEU A 599 18.27 -17.90 -17.21
N LEU A 600 17.61 -18.03 -16.06
CA LEU A 600 18.22 -18.56 -14.83
C LEU A 600 18.67 -20.03 -15.01
N LYS A 601 17.94 -20.84 -15.78
CA LYS A 601 18.37 -22.19 -16.17
C LYS A 601 19.61 -22.20 -17.08
N ARG A 602 19.76 -21.22 -17.98
CA ARG A 602 20.96 -21.07 -18.85
C ARG A 602 22.17 -20.55 -18.07
N ALA A 603 21.96 -19.73 -17.04
CA ALA A 603 23.01 -19.30 -16.12
C ALA A 603 23.58 -20.45 -15.27
N LYS A 604 22.78 -21.49 -15.00
CA LYS A 604 23.18 -22.68 -14.22
C LYS A 604 24.18 -23.61 -14.95
N THR A 605 24.37 -23.50 -16.27
CA THR A 605 25.25 -24.40 -17.04
C THR A 605 26.74 -24.24 -16.63
N PRO A 606 27.53 -25.33 -16.43
CA PRO A 606 28.63 -25.36 -15.46
C PRO A 606 29.97 -24.75 -15.94
N SER A 607 29.94 -23.68 -16.73
CA SER A 607 31.14 -23.02 -17.28
C SER A 607 31.83 -22.05 -16.30
N ARG A 608 31.32 -21.86 -15.08
CA ARG A 608 31.87 -20.95 -14.05
C ARG A 608 31.91 -21.63 -12.69
N LYS A 609 32.87 -21.22 -11.85
CA LYS A 609 33.31 -21.94 -10.63
C LYS A 609 32.38 -21.78 -9.41
N SER A 610 31.10 -22.09 -9.54
CA SER A 610 30.20 -22.38 -8.41
C SER A 610 28.91 -23.03 -8.91
N GLU A 611 28.55 -24.19 -8.37
CA GLU A 611 27.13 -24.56 -8.37
C GLU A 611 26.44 -23.65 -7.35
N SER A 612 25.57 -22.74 -7.80
CA SER A 612 24.85 -21.84 -6.91
C SER A 612 23.58 -22.51 -6.36
N PRO A 613 23.55 -22.98 -5.09
CA PRO A 613 22.35 -23.64 -4.54
C PRO A 613 21.16 -22.67 -4.42
N CYS A 614 21.44 -21.37 -4.19
CA CYS A 614 20.43 -20.31 -4.11
C CYS A 614 19.52 -20.26 -5.35
N LEU A 615 20.08 -20.17 -6.57
CA LEU A 615 19.28 -20.17 -7.80
C LEU A 615 18.48 -21.47 -7.97
N THR A 616 19.04 -22.62 -7.60
CA THR A 616 18.32 -23.91 -7.69
C THR A 616 17.13 -23.94 -6.74
N SER A 617 17.29 -23.41 -5.52
CA SER A 617 16.20 -23.26 -4.55
C SER A 617 15.12 -22.29 -5.05
N LEU A 618 15.49 -21.14 -5.62
CA LEU A 618 14.51 -20.18 -6.17
C LEU A 618 13.69 -20.79 -7.31
N ILE A 619 14.35 -21.45 -8.27
CA ILE A 619 13.68 -22.07 -9.42
C ILE A 619 12.75 -23.21 -8.97
N SER A 620 13.10 -23.99 -7.94
CA SER A 620 12.26 -25.09 -7.49
C SER A 620 10.93 -24.65 -6.84
N ARG A 621 10.83 -23.40 -6.38
CA ARG A 621 9.59 -22.81 -5.86
C ARG A 621 8.62 -22.35 -6.97
N ILE A 622 9.10 -22.18 -8.21
CA ILE A 622 8.30 -21.65 -9.33
C ILE A 622 7.57 -22.79 -10.06
N SER A 623 6.25 -22.63 -10.28
CA SER A 623 5.40 -23.62 -10.95
C SER A 623 4.71 -23.01 -12.18
N LEU A 624 5.09 -23.49 -13.38
CA LEU A 624 4.67 -22.89 -14.66
C LEU A 624 3.80 -23.79 -15.56
N THR A 625 3.73 -25.10 -15.30
CA THR A 625 3.13 -26.09 -16.23
C THR A 625 1.64 -25.91 -16.48
N GLN A 626 0.91 -25.34 -15.53
CA GLN A 626 -0.52 -24.99 -15.68
C GLN A 626 -0.73 -23.48 -15.95
N PRO A 627 -0.01 -22.54 -15.30
CA PRO A 627 -0.04 -21.13 -15.70
C PRO A 627 0.25 -20.87 -17.18
N LEU A 628 1.21 -21.55 -17.82
CA LEU A 628 1.47 -21.36 -19.26
C LEU A 628 0.29 -21.78 -20.17
N LYS A 629 -0.51 -22.78 -19.74
CA LYS A 629 -1.74 -23.19 -20.44
C LYS A 629 -2.90 -22.22 -20.22
N LEU A 630 -2.88 -21.46 -19.11
CA LEU A 630 -3.79 -20.35 -18.86
C LEU A 630 -3.39 -19.14 -19.71
N ALA A 631 -2.11 -18.78 -19.74
CA ALA A 631 -1.59 -17.63 -20.49
C ALA A 631 -1.82 -17.75 -22.02
N SER A 632 -1.58 -18.93 -22.59
CA SER A 632 -1.94 -19.21 -24.00
C SER A 632 -3.44 -19.05 -24.23
N ARG A 633 -4.28 -19.78 -23.48
CA ARG A 633 -5.76 -19.68 -23.59
C ARG A 633 -6.31 -18.25 -23.46
N ILE A 634 -5.70 -17.39 -22.65
CA ILE A 634 -6.08 -15.98 -22.55
C ILE A 634 -5.81 -15.25 -23.88
N ARG A 635 -4.60 -15.38 -24.45
CA ARG A 635 -4.24 -14.75 -25.74
C ARG A 635 -4.98 -15.31 -26.95
N ASP A 636 -5.29 -16.60 -26.90
CA ASP A 636 -6.05 -17.29 -27.94
C ASP A 636 -7.53 -16.83 -27.94
N ALA A 637 -8.05 -16.39 -26.78
CA ALA A 637 -9.44 -15.99 -26.59
C ALA A 637 -9.71 -14.48 -26.64
N ILE A 638 -8.88 -13.64 -26.02
CA ILE A 638 -9.11 -12.18 -25.89
C ILE A 638 -8.52 -11.43 -27.07
N ASP A 639 -9.20 -10.41 -27.59
CA ASP A 639 -8.70 -9.54 -28.66
C ASP A 639 -8.18 -8.20 -28.13
N GLU A 640 -6.94 -7.84 -28.49
CA GLU A 640 -6.26 -6.64 -27.96
C GLU A 640 -6.79 -5.37 -28.66
N GLU A 641 -6.92 -5.39 -29.99
CA GLU A 641 -7.54 -4.30 -30.78
C GLU A 641 -9.01 -4.08 -30.37
N GLY A 642 -9.69 -5.16 -29.96
CA GLY A 642 -11.07 -5.13 -29.47
C GLY A 642 -11.24 -4.35 -28.17
N ILE A 643 -10.28 -4.46 -27.25
CA ILE A 643 -10.27 -3.70 -25.99
C ILE A 643 -9.91 -2.24 -26.22
N GLU A 644 -8.94 -1.93 -27.10
CA GLU A 644 -8.60 -0.54 -27.43
C GLU A 644 -9.82 0.21 -28.01
N LEU A 645 -10.56 -0.42 -28.92
CA LEU A 645 -11.82 0.10 -29.45
C LEU A 645 -12.91 0.27 -28.38
N GLN A 646 -12.98 -0.63 -27.39
CA GLN A 646 -13.92 -0.50 -26.28
C GLN A 646 -13.59 0.71 -25.40
N HIS A 647 -12.30 0.93 -25.11
CA HIS A 647 -11.83 2.09 -24.35
C HIS A 647 -12.08 3.41 -25.10
N GLU A 648 -11.83 3.49 -26.42
CA GLU A 648 -12.14 4.70 -27.20
C GLU A 648 -13.64 5.06 -27.16
N VAL A 649 -14.52 4.05 -27.19
CA VAL A 649 -15.98 4.26 -27.06
C VAL A 649 -16.34 4.76 -25.66
N GLN A 650 -15.82 4.15 -24.59
CA GLN A 650 -16.09 4.56 -23.21
C GLN A 650 -15.59 5.98 -22.90
N ASP A 651 -14.39 6.36 -23.37
CA ASP A 651 -13.85 7.72 -23.24
C ASP A 651 -14.71 8.76 -23.98
N SER A 652 -15.29 8.36 -25.12
CA SER A 652 -16.22 9.17 -25.91
C SER A 652 -17.57 9.35 -25.21
N GLU A 653 -18.10 8.30 -24.57
CA GLU A 653 -19.31 8.36 -23.73
C GLU A 653 -19.10 9.27 -22.51
N ALA A 654 -18.03 9.05 -21.74
CA ALA A 654 -17.70 9.84 -20.56
C ALA A 654 -17.51 11.33 -20.92
N SER A 655 -16.82 11.61 -22.03
CA SER A 655 -16.66 12.98 -22.57
C SER A 655 -18.00 13.65 -22.92
N GLN A 656 -18.96 12.90 -23.48
CA GLN A 656 -20.29 13.41 -23.79
C GLN A 656 -21.14 13.65 -22.54
N ILE A 657 -21.10 12.75 -21.56
CA ILE A 657 -21.82 12.91 -20.28
C ILE A 657 -21.27 14.12 -19.51
N LEU A 658 -19.95 14.35 -19.50
CA LEU A 658 -19.35 15.55 -18.94
C LEU A 658 -19.84 16.83 -19.65
N ALA A 659 -19.89 16.83 -20.98
CA ALA A 659 -20.41 17.97 -21.74
C ALA A 659 -21.90 18.21 -21.48
N LEU A 660 -22.72 17.17 -21.28
CA LEU A 660 -24.12 17.32 -20.89
C LEU A 660 -24.26 17.91 -19.49
N ALA A 661 -23.45 17.45 -18.52
CA ALA A 661 -23.42 18.03 -17.17
C ALA A 661 -22.95 19.51 -17.18
N GLU A 662 -21.91 19.85 -17.95
CA GLU A 662 -21.45 21.24 -18.16
C GLU A 662 -22.57 22.12 -18.76
N ASN A 663 -23.34 21.61 -19.73
CA ASN A 663 -24.47 22.35 -20.31
C ASN A 663 -25.63 22.55 -19.33
N VAL A 664 -25.96 21.56 -18.48
CA VAL A 664 -26.97 21.73 -17.41
C VAL A 664 -26.50 22.78 -16.39
N VAL A 665 -25.24 22.71 -15.94
CA VAL A 665 -24.67 23.70 -15.02
C VAL A 665 -24.62 25.10 -15.66
N ASN A 666 -24.32 25.23 -16.95
CA ASN A 666 -24.35 26.53 -17.64
C ASN A 666 -25.77 27.12 -17.79
N ASN A 667 -26.81 26.29 -17.78
CA ASN A 667 -28.22 26.73 -17.90
C ASN A 667 -28.89 26.98 -16.53
N GLU A 668 -28.49 26.27 -15.49
CA GLU A 668 -29.12 26.29 -14.15
C GLU A 668 -28.15 26.75 -13.02
N GLY A 669 -26.99 27.28 -13.39
CA GLY A 669 -25.88 27.64 -12.51
C GLY A 669 -25.62 29.14 -12.34
N SER A 670 -24.88 29.46 -11.28
CA SER A 670 -24.27 30.75 -11.02
C SER A 670 -22.91 30.88 -11.72
N GLN A 671 -22.34 32.09 -11.80
CA GLN A 671 -21.05 32.28 -12.48
C GLN A 671 -19.87 31.55 -11.79
N ASP A 672 -19.96 31.32 -10.47
CA ASP A 672 -18.97 30.54 -9.74
C ASP A 672 -19.10 29.02 -9.97
N ASP A 673 -20.32 28.52 -10.24
CA ASP A 673 -20.55 27.11 -10.62
C ASP A 673 -19.82 26.74 -11.94
N VAL A 674 -19.62 27.70 -12.84
CA VAL A 674 -18.87 27.53 -14.11
C VAL A 674 -17.35 27.43 -13.86
N ALA A 675 -16.86 27.92 -12.72
CA ALA A 675 -15.43 27.94 -12.38
C ALA A 675 -14.95 26.65 -11.69
N SER A 676 -15.85 25.87 -11.06
CA SER A 676 -15.53 24.64 -10.34
C SER A 676 -15.35 23.41 -11.25
N LEU A 677 -15.93 23.44 -12.45
CA LEU A 677 -15.84 22.34 -13.42
C LEU A 677 -14.44 22.23 -14.05
N PRO A 678 -13.90 21.00 -14.25
CA PRO A 678 -12.59 20.80 -14.86
C PRO A 678 -12.62 21.17 -16.34
N LYS A 679 -11.88 22.22 -16.71
CA LYS A 679 -11.85 22.78 -18.07
C LYS A 679 -11.25 21.82 -19.09
N SER A 680 -12.09 20.99 -19.69
CA SER A 680 -11.70 20.05 -20.75
C SER A 680 -11.26 20.78 -22.03
N LYS A 681 -10.32 20.18 -22.77
CA LYS A 681 -10.03 20.61 -24.14
C LYS A 681 -11.23 20.23 -25.01
N ARG A 682 -11.89 21.22 -25.61
CA ARG A 682 -12.93 21.01 -26.64
C ARG A 682 -12.37 20.31 -27.90
N LYS A 683 -12.17 18.99 -27.84
CA LYS A 683 -12.43 18.13 -29.01
C LYS A 683 -13.87 18.45 -29.45
N ARG A 684 -14.12 18.54 -30.77
CA ARG A 684 -15.51 18.63 -31.24
C ARG A 684 -16.22 17.36 -30.78
N PRO A 685 -17.44 17.43 -30.24
CA PRO A 685 -18.23 16.21 -30.09
C PRO A 685 -18.41 15.60 -31.48
N ALA A 686 -18.08 14.32 -31.62
CA ALA A 686 -18.70 13.51 -32.66
C ALA A 686 -20.21 13.64 -32.45
N SER A 687 -20.99 13.84 -33.51
CA SER A 687 -22.41 14.05 -33.30
C SER A 687 -23.06 12.74 -32.83
N ILE A 688 -24.17 12.84 -32.10
CA ILE A 688 -24.99 11.67 -31.72
C ILE A 688 -25.34 10.80 -32.95
N ARG A 689 -25.35 11.37 -34.15
CA ARG A 689 -25.59 10.70 -35.43
C ARG A 689 -24.41 9.85 -35.93
N ASP A 690 -23.20 10.19 -35.51
CA ASP A 690 -21.96 9.48 -35.81
C ASP A 690 -21.72 8.38 -34.76
N TYR A 691 -22.11 8.64 -33.51
CA TYR A 691 -22.12 7.65 -32.42
C TYR A 691 -23.04 6.44 -32.72
N TYR A 692 -24.22 6.68 -33.30
CA TYR A 692 -25.09 5.62 -33.83
C TYR A 692 -24.78 5.26 -35.30
N ALA A 693 -23.48 5.17 -35.64
CA ALA A 693 -23.02 4.49 -36.85
C ALA A 693 -22.82 2.99 -36.53
N GLU A 694 -23.68 2.14 -37.09
CA GLU A 694 -23.86 0.72 -36.70
C GLU A 694 -22.72 -0.24 -37.13
N GLY A 695 -21.50 0.28 -37.29
CA GLY A 695 -20.33 -0.45 -37.80
C GLY A 695 -19.11 -0.45 -36.89
N ASN A 696 -19.20 0.10 -35.68
CA ASN A 696 -18.06 0.25 -34.76
C ASN A 696 -18.33 -0.39 -33.38
N GLU A 697 -18.90 -1.60 -33.38
CA GLU A 697 -19.11 -2.40 -32.16
C GLU A 697 -17.83 -3.16 -31.80
N ALA A 698 -17.22 -2.79 -30.67
CA ALA A 698 -16.04 -3.45 -30.14
C ALA A 698 -16.37 -4.82 -29.53
N TRP A 699 -15.74 -5.89 -30.02
CA TRP A 699 -15.82 -7.25 -29.46
C TRP A 699 -14.55 -7.51 -28.66
N VAL A 700 -14.67 -8.11 -27.47
CA VAL A 700 -13.54 -8.33 -26.54
C VAL A 700 -12.95 -9.72 -26.73
N MET A 701 -13.75 -10.68 -27.23
CA MET A 701 -13.28 -12.02 -27.57
C MET A 701 -13.07 -12.19 -29.08
N LYS A 702 -11.96 -12.85 -29.43
CA LYS A 702 -11.68 -13.32 -30.78
C LYS A 702 -12.75 -14.34 -31.21
N PRO A 703 -13.21 -14.34 -32.48
CA PRO A 703 -14.18 -15.32 -32.98
C PRO A 703 -13.81 -16.79 -32.71
N ALA A 704 -12.52 -17.12 -32.73
CA ALA A 704 -12.01 -18.47 -32.47
C ALA A 704 -12.01 -18.90 -30.98
N ALA A 705 -12.40 -18.04 -30.03
CA ALA A 705 -12.39 -18.33 -28.59
C ALA A 705 -13.37 -19.45 -28.18
N SER A 706 -14.45 -19.62 -28.93
CA SER A 706 -15.46 -20.67 -28.77
C SER A 706 -16.07 -20.99 -30.13
N SER A 707 -16.30 -22.27 -30.44
CA SER A 707 -16.96 -22.69 -31.68
C SER A 707 -18.42 -22.22 -31.77
N ASN A 708 -19.05 -21.87 -30.64
CA ASN A 708 -20.35 -21.19 -30.66
C ASN A 708 -20.20 -19.72 -31.05
N LEU A 709 -19.15 -19.04 -30.58
CA LEU A 709 -18.86 -17.64 -30.87
C LEU A 709 -18.47 -17.46 -32.35
N GLU A 710 -17.62 -18.34 -32.90
CA GLU A 710 -17.28 -18.41 -34.33
C GLU A 710 -18.54 -18.53 -35.21
N ARG A 711 -19.44 -19.45 -34.84
CA ARG A 711 -20.73 -19.67 -35.52
C ARG A 711 -21.65 -18.44 -35.44
N LEU A 712 -21.69 -17.77 -34.29
CA LEU A 712 -22.51 -16.58 -34.07
C LEU A 712 -21.96 -15.34 -34.82
N HIS A 713 -20.64 -15.16 -34.89
CA HIS A 713 -20.03 -14.12 -35.72
C HIS A 713 -20.25 -14.39 -37.21
N THR A 714 -20.17 -15.65 -37.64
CA THR A 714 -20.51 -16.06 -39.02
C THR A 714 -21.98 -15.75 -39.36
N LEU A 715 -22.91 -16.02 -38.43
CA LEU A 715 -24.32 -15.66 -38.55
C LEU A 715 -24.51 -14.13 -38.61
N LEU A 716 -23.84 -13.37 -37.74
CA LEU A 716 -23.91 -11.91 -37.74
C LEU A 716 -23.39 -11.30 -39.04
N ALA A 717 -22.28 -11.82 -39.58
CA ALA A 717 -21.75 -11.40 -40.88
C ALA A 717 -22.75 -11.66 -42.02
N ALA A 718 -23.40 -12.83 -42.02
CA ALA A 718 -24.46 -13.14 -42.99
C ALA A 718 -25.68 -12.19 -42.85
N LEU A 719 -26.10 -11.87 -41.63
CA LEU A 719 -27.19 -10.91 -41.36
C LEU A 719 -26.83 -9.47 -41.78
N ILE A 720 -25.57 -9.06 -41.62
CA ILE A 720 -25.07 -7.76 -42.08
C ILE A 720 -25.04 -7.70 -43.62
N GLN A 721 -24.68 -8.81 -44.28
CA GLN A 721 -24.76 -8.91 -45.75
C GLN A 721 -26.22 -8.90 -46.23
N GLU A 722 -27.13 -9.57 -45.53
CA GLU A 722 -28.59 -9.52 -45.77
C GLU A 722 -29.12 -8.08 -45.62
N LYS A 723 -28.61 -7.31 -44.64
CA LYS A 723 -28.94 -5.88 -44.46
C LYS A 723 -28.45 -5.02 -45.62
N ALA A 724 -27.25 -5.30 -46.14
CA ALA A 724 -26.71 -4.58 -47.29
C ALA A 724 -27.55 -4.81 -48.55
N THR A 725 -27.87 -6.07 -48.88
CA THR A 725 -28.70 -6.40 -50.05
C THR A 725 -30.13 -5.86 -49.91
N LEU A 726 -30.73 -5.90 -48.71
CA LEU A 726 -32.03 -5.30 -48.44
C LEU A 726 -32.01 -3.77 -48.62
N ASN A 727 -30.98 -3.10 -48.10
CA ASN A 727 -30.83 -1.65 -48.21
C ASN A 727 -30.77 -1.17 -49.67
N ASP A 728 -30.07 -1.90 -50.55
CA ASP A 728 -29.98 -1.55 -51.97
C ASP A 728 -31.24 -1.95 -52.76
N THR A 729 -31.86 -3.10 -52.46
CA THR A 729 -33.18 -3.48 -53.01
C THR A 729 -34.26 -2.44 -52.67
N LEU A 730 -34.23 -1.87 -51.46
CA LEU A 730 -35.15 -0.81 -51.03
C LEU A 730 -34.85 0.54 -51.70
N ARG A 731 -33.59 0.84 -52.06
CA ARG A 731 -33.24 2.05 -52.82
C ARG A 731 -33.81 2.03 -54.24
N GLU A 732 -33.72 0.88 -54.91
CA GLU A 732 -34.25 0.69 -56.27
C GLU A 732 -35.78 0.71 -56.29
N SER A 733 -36.41 -0.16 -55.49
CA SER A 733 -37.88 -0.31 -55.45
C SER A 733 -38.60 0.98 -55.03
N LEU A 734 -38.12 1.68 -53.99
CA LEU A 734 -38.71 2.94 -53.51
C LEU A 734 -38.20 4.18 -54.27
N LYS A 735 -37.32 4.01 -55.26
CA LYS A 735 -36.69 5.08 -56.06
C LYS A 735 -36.10 6.20 -55.18
N ALA A 736 -35.42 5.79 -54.10
CA ALA A 736 -34.99 6.64 -53.01
C ALA A 736 -33.48 6.46 -52.73
N PRO A 737 -32.58 7.03 -53.57
CA PRO A 737 -31.14 6.81 -53.44
C PRO A 737 -30.54 7.34 -52.13
N SER A 738 -31.21 8.27 -51.43
CA SER A 738 -30.81 8.71 -50.09
C SER A 738 -31.25 7.82 -48.93
N LEU A 739 -31.89 6.67 -49.20
CA LEU A 739 -32.29 5.71 -48.18
C LEU A 739 -31.06 5.11 -47.47
N SER A 740 -31.15 5.07 -46.14
CA SER A 740 -30.24 4.33 -45.26
C SER A 740 -31.03 3.65 -44.15
N LEU A 741 -30.89 2.34 -44.02
CA LEU A 741 -31.38 1.57 -42.88
C LEU A 741 -30.53 1.89 -41.63
N LYS A 742 -31.18 2.25 -40.51
CA LYS A 742 -30.53 2.61 -39.25
C LYS A 742 -31.35 2.21 -38.02
N TRP A 743 -30.68 1.80 -36.94
CA TRP A 743 -31.23 1.85 -35.59
C TRP A 743 -31.19 3.27 -34.99
N THR A 744 -32.09 3.60 -34.07
CA THR A 744 -32.10 4.85 -33.30
C THR A 744 -32.80 4.66 -31.94
N PRO A 745 -32.27 5.17 -30.81
CA PRO A 745 -32.91 5.03 -29.50
C PRO A 745 -34.37 5.49 -29.49
N GLY A 746 -35.24 4.71 -28.84
CA GLY A 746 -36.68 4.99 -28.72
C GLY A 746 -37.50 4.77 -30.00
N LEU A 747 -36.89 4.79 -31.19
CA LEU A 747 -37.54 4.51 -32.47
C LEU A 747 -37.20 3.12 -33.05
N GLY A 748 -36.14 2.48 -32.56
CA GLY A 748 -35.69 1.16 -33.02
C GLY A 748 -35.18 1.18 -34.46
N HIS A 749 -35.45 0.10 -35.19
CA HIS A 749 -35.02 -0.08 -36.58
C HIS A 749 -35.92 0.70 -37.56
N ILE A 750 -35.35 1.73 -38.18
CA ILE A 750 -36.04 2.67 -39.07
C ILE A 750 -35.27 2.90 -40.38
N ALA A 751 -35.99 3.21 -41.45
CA ALA A 751 -35.43 3.67 -42.72
C ALA A 751 -35.41 5.20 -42.73
N HIS A 752 -34.21 5.79 -42.84
CA HIS A 752 -34.02 7.24 -42.98
C HIS A 752 -33.94 7.63 -44.46
N ILE A 753 -34.70 8.65 -44.87
CA ILE A 753 -34.74 9.17 -46.25
C ILE A 753 -34.65 10.70 -46.23
N LYS A 754 -33.92 11.32 -47.18
CA LYS A 754 -33.84 12.79 -47.28
C LYS A 754 -35.12 13.37 -47.90
N GLY A 755 -35.51 14.57 -47.48
CA GLY A 755 -36.80 15.19 -47.82
C GLY A 755 -37.03 15.56 -49.29
N LYS A 756 -36.03 15.38 -50.18
CA LYS A 756 -36.21 15.48 -51.64
C LYS A 756 -36.87 14.21 -52.19
N ASP A 757 -36.27 13.06 -51.89
CA ASP A 757 -36.68 11.73 -52.37
C ASP A 757 -37.98 11.27 -51.70
N ALA A 758 -38.20 11.65 -50.43
CA ALA A 758 -39.38 11.29 -49.64
C ALA A 758 -40.70 11.98 -50.11
N ARG A 759 -40.74 12.50 -51.35
CA ARG A 759 -41.94 12.89 -52.09
C ARG A 759 -42.52 11.73 -52.94
N ASN A 760 -41.71 10.72 -53.26
CA ASN A 760 -42.13 9.55 -54.06
C ASN A 760 -42.92 8.51 -53.25
N LEU A 761 -42.97 8.67 -51.92
CA LEU A 761 -43.68 7.81 -50.98
C LEU A 761 -45.01 8.47 -50.60
N VAL A 762 -46.12 7.95 -51.15
CA VAL A 762 -47.46 8.55 -51.01
C VAL A 762 -48.24 7.96 -49.82
N ASP A 763 -48.14 6.64 -49.60
CA ASP A 763 -49.06 5.89 -48.73
C ASP A 763 -48.47 5.43 -47.37
N VAL A 764 -47.35 6.01 -46.92
CA VAL A 764 -46.69 5.61 -45.65
C VAL A 764 -46.63 6.79 -44.66
N GLN A 765 -47.25 6.63 -43.48
CA GLN A 765 -47.12 7.63 -42.40
C GLN A 765 -45.66 7.70 -41.88
N PRO A 766 -45.05 8.90 -41.82
CA PRO A 766 -43.72 9.08 -41.26
C PRO A 766 -43.78 9.02 -39.72
N LEU A 767 -42.96 8.15 -39.13
CA LEU A 767 -42.84 7.98 -37.67
C LEU A 767 -42.18 9.20 -37.01
N SER A 768 -41.26 9.83 -37.73
CA SER A 768 -40.65 11.11 -37.37
C SER A 768 -40.34 11.91 -38.63
N SER A 769 -40.49 13.23 -38.57
CA SER A 769 -40.16 14.12 -39.68
C SER A 769 -39.41 15.36 -39.20
N SER A 770 -38.30 15.65 -39.87
CA SER A 770 -37.53 16.88 -39.71
C SER A 770 -37.68 17.75 -40.96
N ARG A 771 -37.20 18.99 -40.89
CA ARG A 771 -37.15 19.92 -42.03
C ARG A 771 -36.25 19.43 -43.20
N SER A 772 -35.54 18.31 -43.04
CA SER A 772 -34.58 17.76 -44.03
C SER A 772 -34.69 16.24 -44.27
N THR A 773 -35.36 15.49 -43.40
CA THR A 773 -35.43 14.01 -43.42
C THR A 773 -36.79 13.51 -42.96
N ARG A 774 -37.24 12.37 -43.50
CA ARG A 774 -38.36 11.58 -42.95
C ARG A 774 -37.84 10.20 -42.55
N SER A 775 -38.43 9.64 -41.50
CA SER A 775 -38.10 8.30 -41.00
C SER A 775 -39.36 7.44 -40.96
N PHE A 776 -39.24 6.19 -41.40
CA PHE A 776 -40.34 5.24 -41.55
C PHE A 776 -39.94 3.88 -40.98
N HIS A 777 -40.89 3.08 -40.50
CA HIS A 777 -40.67 1.65 -40.33
C HIS A 777 -40.87 0.92 -41.66
N ILE A 778 -40.08 -0.12 -41.89
CA ILE A 778 -40.25 -1.10 -42.97
C ILE A 778 -40.20 -2.46 -42.27
N SER A 779 -41.26 -3.27 -42.42
CA SER A 779 -41.43 -4.54 -41.69
C SER A 779 -40.24 -5.49 -41.85
N GLU A 780 -39.74 -5.62 -43.09
CA GLU A 780 -38.57 -6.44 -43.45
C GLU A 780 -37.31 -5.97 -42.70
N TRP A 781 -37.03 -4.66 -42.70
CA TRP A 781 -35.91 -4.10 -41.95
C TRP A 781 -36.09 -4.25 -40.44
N THR A 782 -37.29 -4.02 -39.90
CA THR A 782 -37.55 -4.20 -38.47
C THR A 782 -37.30 -5.64 -38.02
N HIS A 783 -37.73 -6.64 -38.81
CA HIS A 783 -37.52 -8.05 -38.50
C HIS A 783 -36.04 -8.48 -38.66
N LEU A 784 -35.35 -8.01 -39.70
CA LEU A 784 -33.92 -8.28 -39.89
C LEU A 784 -33.07 -7.60 -38.80
N GLY A 785 -33.38 -6.35 -38.44
CA GLY A 785 -32.75 -5.64 -37.34
C GLY A 785 -32.95 -6.35 -36.00
N GLN A 786 -34.14 -6.89 -35.72
CA GLN A 786 -34.37 -7.73 -34.54
C GLN A 786 -33.53 -9.02 -34.56
N ARG A 787 -33.35 -9.67 -35.72
CA ARG A 787 -32.43 -10.83 -35.86
C ARG A 787 -30.97 -10.44 -35.60
N ILE A 788 -30.55 -9.27 -36.07
CA ILE A 788 -29.20 -8.71 -35.81
C ILE A 788 -29.00 -8.45 -34.30
N ASP A 789 -29.95 -7.78 -33.64
CA ASP A 789 -29.88 -7.50 -32.19
C ASP A 789 -29.89 -8.79 -31.36
N GLN A 790 -30.67 -9.80 -31.76
CA GLN A 790 -30.67 -11.13 -31.12
C GLN A 790 -29.32 -11.83 -31.28
N ALA A 791 -28.71 -11.81 -32.47
CA ALA A 791 -27.39 -12.37 -32.70
C ALA A 791 -26.32 -11.66 -31.86
N ARG A 792 -26.34 -10.32 -31.81
CA ARG A 792 -25.45 -9.51 -30.96
C ARG A 792 -25.60 -9.82 -29.48
N ALA A 793 -26.84 -9.95 -28.98
CA ALA A 793 -27.11 -10.32 -27.59
C ALA A 793 -26.61 -11.75 -27.26
N GLN A 794 -26.73 -12.69 -28.21
CA GLN A 794 -26.19 -14.05 -28.06
C GLN A 794 -24.65 -14.04 -28.06
N ILE A 795 -23.99 -13.24 -28.89
CA ILE A 795 -22.54 -13.06 -28.86
C ILE A 795 -22.10 -12.50 -27.51
N ARG A 796 -22.71 -11.43 -27.00
CA ARG A 796 -22.37 -10.87 -25.68
C ARG A 796 -22.56 -11.88 -24.54
N ALA A 797 -23.57 -12.75 -24.62
CA ALA A 797 -23.78 -13.79 -23.62
C ALA A 797 -22.68 -14.89 -23.68
N GLU A 798 -22.24 -15.27 -24.88
CA GLU A 798 -21.14 -16.22 -25.08
C GLU A 798 -19.78 -15.61 -24.70
N GLU A 799 -19.50 -14.34 -25.04
CA GLU A 799 -18.32 -13.59 -24.56
C GLU A 799 -18.22 -13.62 -23.04
N GLN A 800 -19.34 -13.33 -22.35
CA GLN A 800 -19.41 -13.35 -20.90
C GLN A 800 -19.20 -14.76 -20.32
N ALA A 801 -19.69 -15.81 -20.98
CA ALA A 801 -19.46 -17.20 -20.59
C ALA A 801 -17.99 -17.63 -20.74
N VAL A 802 -17.35 -17.27 -21.86
CA VAL A 802 -15.91 -17.48 -22.10
C VAL A 802 -15.09 -16.72 -21.05
N PHE A 803 -15.42 -15.46 -20.77
CA PHE A 803 -14.75 -14.64 -19.77
C PHE A 803 -14.84 -15.24 -18.35
N CYS A 804 -16.03 -15.68 -17.94
CA CYS A 804 -16.22 -16.39 -16.67
C CYS A 804 -15.38 -17.67 -16.62
N SER A 805 -15.31 -18.44 -17.72
CA SER A 805 -14.47 -19.64 -17.79
C SER A 805 -12.98 -19.32 -17.65
N LEU A 806 -12.47 -18.27 -18.31
CA LEU A 806 -11.07 -17.83 -18.15
C LEU A 806 -10.76 -17.48 -16.69
N ARG A 807 -11.65 -16.72 -16.03
CA ARG A 807 -11.52 -16.33 -14.62
C ARG A 807 -11.54 -17.53 -13.67
N GLU A 808 -12.39 -18.54 -13.90
CA GLU A 808 -12.31 -19.80 -13.16
C GLU A 808 -10.93 -20.48 -13.29
N HIS A 809 -10.30 -20.44 -14.47
CA HIS A 809 -8.99 -21.03 -14.68
C HIS A 809 -7.86 -20.21 -14.01
N VAL A 810 -8.04 -18.91 -13.77
CA VAL A 810 -7.18 -18.12 -12.86
C VAL A 810 -7.31 -18.63 -11.43
N VAL A 811 -8.53 -18.75 -10.91
CA VAL A 811 -8.79 -19.23 -9.53
C VAL A 811 -8.26 -20.66 -9.32
N LYS A 812 -8.40 -21.55 -10.31
CA LYS A 812 -7.81 -22.91 -10.30
C LYS A 812 -6.25 -22.93 -10.32
N ASN A 813 -5.61 -21.79 -10.50
CA ASN A 813 -4.15 -21.61 -10.44
C ASN A 813 -3.67 -20.60 -9.37
N LEU A 814 -4.58 -19.97 -8.63
CA LEU A 814 -4.41 -19.01 -7.53
C LEU A 814 -3.12 -19.22 -6.71
N VAL A 815 -3.01 -20.34 -5.97
CA VAL A 815 -1.85 -20.70 -5.14
C VAL A 815 -0.52 -20.70 -5.92
N LYS A 816 -0.54 -21.15 -7.18
CA LYS A 816 0.68 -21.24 -8.02
C LYS A 816 1.12 -19.84 -8.48
N LEU A 817 0.17 -18.99 -8.84
CA LEU A 817 0.42 -17.62 -9.28
C LEU A 817 0.95 -16.76 -8.11
N ARG A 818 0.33 -16.87 -6.91
CA ARG A 818 0.83 -16.22 -5.68
C ARG A 818 2.26 -16.65 -5.33
N ARG A 819 2.55 -17.96 -5.38
CA ARG A 819 3.93 -18.47 -5.15
C ARG A 819 4.92 -17.94 -6.18
N ASN A 820 4.57 -17.92 -7.47
CA ASN A 820 5.44 -17.37 -8.53
C ASN A 820 5.73 -15.87 -8.30
N ALA A 821 4.70 -15.08 -7.97
CA ALA A 821 4.82 -13.65 -7.68
C ALA A 821 5.83 -13.39 -6.55
N ALA A 822 5.71 -14.10 -5.42
CA ALA A 822 6.62 -13.97 -4.29
C ALA A 822 8.08 -14.34 -4.63
N VAL A 823 8.35 -15.14 -5.68
CA VAL A 823 9.73 -15.35 -6.18
C VAL A 823 10.18 -14.19 -7.07
N LEU A 824 9.32 -13.64 -7.94
CA LEU A 824 9.64 -12.46 -8.75
C LEU A 824 9.98 -11.25 -7.87
N ASP A 825 9.24 -11.03 -6.79
CA ASP A 825 9.48 -9.91 -5.86
C ASP A 825 10.86 -10.02 -5.17
N GLN A 826 11.27 -11.25 -4.83
CA GLN A 826 12.60 -11.52 -4.27
C GLN A 826 13.71 -11.35 -5.32
N LEU A 827 13.44 -11.65 -6.60
CA LEU A 827 14.37 -11.39 -7.71
C LEU A 827 14.50 -9.90 -8.05
N ASP A 828 13.41 -9.13 -7.97
CA ASP A 828 13.42 -7.67 -8.15
C ASP A 828 14.24 -6.97 -7.05
N ILE A 829 14.04 -7.36 -5.78
CA ILE A 829 14.86 -6.81 -4.69
C ILE A 829 16.33 -7.20 -4.84
N ALA A 830 16.65 -8.46 -5.20
CA ALA A 830 18.04 -8.89 -5.32
C ALA A 830 18.77 -8.24 -6.50
N THR A 831 18.12 -8.10 -7.66
CA THR A 831 18.69 -7.37 -8.81
C THR A 831 18.77 -5.87 -8.54
N SER A 832 17.79 -5.29 -7.82
CA SER A 832 17.84 -3.92 -7.28
C SER A 832 19.06 -3.70 -6.38
N PHE A 833 19.32 -4.59 -5.42
CA PHE A 833 20.48 -4.51 -4.52
C PHE A 833 21.81 -4.73 -5.25
N ALA A 834 21.89 -5.68 -6.19
CA ALA A 834 23.09 -5.89 -7.01
C ALA A 834 23.43 -4.67 -7.87
N LYS A 835 22.41 -4.04 -8.46
CA LYS A 835 22.55 -2.79 -9.20
C LYS A 835 22.97 -1.63 -8.31
N LEU A 836 22.35 -1.47 -7.13
CA LEU A 836 22.73 -0.44 -6.15
C LEU A 836 24.17 -0.62 -5.68
N ALA A 837 24.60 -1.85 -5.43
CA ALA A 837 25.96 -2.18 -5.04
C ALA A 837 26.99 -1.75 -6.10
N ARG A 838 26.67 -1.98 -7.38
CA ARG A 838 27.46 -1.52 -8.54
C ARG A 838 27.46 0.00 -8.70
N GLU A 839 26.33 0.68 -8.47
CA GLU A 839 26.20 2.14 -8.58
C GLU A 839 26.96 2.90 -7.46
N GLN A 840 26.92 2.40 -6.22
CA GLN A 840 27.43 3.11 -5.03
C GLN A 840 28.72 2.50 -4.44
N ASN A 841 29.30 1.50 -5.11
CA ASN A 841 30.45 0.71 -4.62
C ASN A 841 30.20 0.18 -3.20
N LEU A 842 29.12 -0.58 -3.02
CA LEU A 842 28.74 -1.17 -1.72
C LEU A 842 29.45 -2.51 -1.51
N VAL A 843 29.77 -2.84 -0.26
CA VAL A 843 30.51 -4.06 0.12
C VAL A 843 29.59 -5.05 0.83
N ARG A 844 29.80 -6.35 0.64
CA ARG A 844 29.07 -7.41 1.35
C ARG A 844 29.40 -7.34 2.86
N PRO A 845 28.43 -7.10 3.77
CA PRO A 845 28.70 -7.13 5.20
C PRO A 845 28.80 -8.58 5.69
N VAL A 846 29.81 -8.86 6.51
CA VAL A 846 29.88 -10.10 7.30
C VAL A 846 28.91 -9.95 8.48
N LEU A 847 28.06 -10.95 8.70
CA LEU A 847 27.16 -11.01 9.85
C LEU A 847 27.52 -12.19 10.75
N ASN A 848 27.47 -11.97 12.06
CA ASN A 848 27.82 -12.96 13.07
C ASN A 848 26.89 -12.87 14.30
N ASP A 849 27.00 -13.82 15.24
CA ASP A 849 26.18 -13.86 16.47
C ASP A 849 26.80 -13.10 17.67
N THR A 850 27.90 -12.37 17.47
CA THR A 850 28.59 -11.64 18.54
C THR A 850 27.94 -10.29 18.85
N THR A 851 28.55 -9.50 19.73
CA THR A 851 28.20 -8.09 19.97
C THR A 851 29.06 -7.11 19.17
N SER A 852 29.88 -7.56 18.20
CA SER A 852 30.72 -6.66 17.41
C SER A 852 29.90 -5.71 16.54
N HIS A 853 30.46 -4.53 16.26
CA HIS A 853 29.94 -3.56 15.30
C HIS A 853 31.15 -2.84 14.68
N THR A 854 31.69 -3.44 13.62
CA THR A 854 32.94 -3.06 12.97
C THR A 854 32.63 -2.54 11.57
N ILE A 855 32.85 -1.25 11.32
CA ILE A 855 32.67 -0.60 10.02
C ILE A 855 33.95 0.19 9.72
N ILE A 856 34.55 -0.05 8.56
CA ILE A 856 35.73 0.69 8.07
C ILE A 856 35.31 1.50 6.85
N GLY A 857 35.61 2.79 6.85
CA GLY A 857 35.31 3.71 5.76
C GLY A 857 33.82 3.81 5.43
N GLY A 858 32.97 3.83 6.46
CA GLY A 858 31.51 3.96 6.36
C GLY A 858 31.07 5.31 5.81
N ARG A 859 29.93 5.31 5.11
CA ARG A 859 29.32 6.46 4.42
C ARG A 859 27.80 6.47 4.65
N HIS A 860 27.20 7.66 4.77
CA HIS A 860 25.75 7.79 4.96
C HIS A 860 25.03 7.74 3.60
N PRO A 861 24.18 6.72 3.33
CA PRO A 861 23.67 6.44 1.97
C PRO A 861 22.88 7.61 1.35
N THR A 862 22.05 8.29 2.15
CA THR A 862 21.31 9.48 1.70
C THR A 862 22.19 10.72 1.48
N VAL A 863 23.04 11.04 2.46
CA VAL A 863 23.82 12.30 2.47
C VAL A 863 24.98 12.26 1.46
N GLU A 864 25.55 11.09 1.18
CA GLU A 864 26.55 10.91 0.12
C GLU A 864 26.02 11.37 -1.25
N GLY A 865 24.80 10.94 -1.62
CA GLY A 865 24.17 11.35 -2.88
C GLY A 865 23.91 12.87 -2.94
N GLY A 866 23.31 13.43 -1.88
CA GLY A 866 23.01 14.87 -1.83
C GLY A 866 24.24 15.78 -1.81
N LEU A 867 25.39 15.32 -1.27
CA LEU A 867 26.67 16.03 -1.38
C LEU A 867 27.29 15.87 -2.77
N PHE A 868 27.20 14.69 -3.38
CA PHE A 868 27.71 14.43 -4.73
C PHE A 868 27.01 15.31 -5.79
N GLU A 869 25.69 15.47 -5.70
CA GLU A 869 24.92 16.42 -6.54
C GLU A 869 25.38 17.88 -6.39
N GLN A 870 25.96 18.24 -5.23
CA GLN A 870 26.55 19.56 -4.96
C GLN A 870 28.05 19.64 -5.28
N GLY A 871 28.64 18.60 -5.89
CA GLY A 871 30.07 18.53 -6.20
C GLY A 871 30.98 18.37 -4.98
N ARG A 872 30.46 17.86 -3.85
CA ARG A 872 31.19 17.68 -2.59
C ARG A 872 31.40 16.19 -2.28
N SER A 873 32.58 15.85 -1.78
CA SER A 873 32.91 14.48 -1.34
C SER A 873 32.44 14.21 0.10
N PHE A 874 31.81 13.06 0.34
CA PHE A 874 31.50 12.59 1.70
C PHE A 874 32.75 12.12 2.44
N VAL A 875 32.95 12.56 3.69
CA VAL A 875 34.08 12.15 4.54
C VAL A 875 33.78 10.81 5.22
N ARG A 876 34.52 9.78 4.82
CA ARG A 876 34.37 8.42 5.37
C ARG A 876 34.83 8.36 6.82
N ASN A 877 34.13 7.58 7.64
CA ASN A 877 34.45 7.39 9.06
C ASN A 877 34.41 5.91 9.45
N ASP A 878 35.22 5.55 10.43
CA ASP A 878 35.31 4.20 11.01
C ASP A 878 34.48 4.11 12.30
N CYS A 879 33.96 2.93 12.62
CA CYS A 879 33.17 2.65 13.82
C CYS A 879 33.53 1.25 14.33
N LEU A 880 34.00 1.13 15.58
CA LEU A 880 34.45 -0.13 16.19
C LEU A 880 33.84 -0.23 17.60
N VAL A 881 32.64 -0.80 17.72
CA VAL A 881 31.83 -0.78 18.96
C VAL A 881 31.43 -2.19 19.37
N GLY A 882 31.27 -2.45 20.67
CA GLY A 882 30.74 -3.71 21.21
C GLY A 882 31.73 -4.87 21.26
N SER A 883 32.95 -4.65 20.77
CA SER A 883 34.14 -5.47 21.07
C SER A 883 34.66 -5.14 22.48
N PRO A 884 35.09 -6.14 23.28
CA PRO A 884 35.71 -5.89 24.58
C PRO A 884 36.99 -5.03 24.54
N LYS A 885 37.64 -4.88 23.38
CA LYS A 885 38.84 -4.06 23.19
C LYS A 885 38.55 -2.62 22.77
N ASP A 886 37.37 -2.36 22.21
CA ASP A 886 37.07 -1.11 21.49
C ASP A 886 35.95 -0.29 22.17
N GLY A 887 35.51 -0.75 23.35
CA GLY A 887 34.42 -0.18 24.14
C GLY A 887 33.05 -0.68 23.70
N ARG A 888 32.10 -0.75 24.64
CA ARG A 888 30.68 -0.98 24.32
C ARG A 888 29.96 0.31 23.95
N ILE A 889 30.46 1.44 24.45
CA ILE A 889 29.90 2.77 24.20
C ILE A 889 30.99 3.70 23.65
N TRP A 890 30.66 4.44 22.60
CA TRP A 890 31.46 5.58 22.14
C TRP A 890 30.79 6.89 22.56
N LEU A 891 31.48 7.67 23.38
CA LEU A 891 31.08 9.02 23.78
C LEU A 891 31.68 10.04 22.79
N ILE A 892 30.84 10.79 22.09
CA ILE A 892 31.22 11.62 20.94
C ILE A 892 31.01 13.10 21.27
N THR A 893 32.08 13.89 21.22
CA THR A 893 32.11 15.33 21.50
C THR A 893 32.39 16.18 20.26
N GLY A 894 32.15 17.49 20.35
CA GLY A 894 32.46 18.46 19.29
C GLY A 894 31.24 19.23 18.74
N PRO A 895 31.48 20.23 17.87
CA PRO A 895 30.45 21.19 17.48
C PRO A 895 29.33 20.59 16.61
N ASN A 896 28.12 21.13 16.73
CA ASN A 896 26.90 20.52 16.17
C ASN A 896 26.95 20.36 14.63
N MET A 897 27.54 21.32 13.93
CA MET A 897 27.75 21.25 12.47
C MET A 897 28.90 20.33 12.02
N ALA A 898 29.69 19.75 12.94
CA ALA A 898 30.76 18.83 12.58
C ALA A 898 30.28 17.45 12.11
N GLY A 899 28.97 17.17 12.20
CA GLY A 899 28.37 15.98 11.61
C GLY A 899 28.12 14.82 12.57
N LYS A 900 28.17 15.04 13.89
CA LYS A 900 27.88 14.02 14.94
C LYS A 900 26.63 13.19 14.59
N SER A 901 25.48 13.85 14.45
CA SER A 901 24.18 13.27 14.09
C SER A 901 24.12 12.59 12.71
N THR A 902 25.11 12.81 11.85
CA THR A 902 25.24 12.10 10.56
C THR A 902 26.03 10.81 10.74
N PHE A 903 27.12 10.82 11.52
CA PHE A 903 27.85 9.61 11.89
C PHE A 903 26.98 8.64 12.72
N LEU A 904 26.21 9.16 13.69
CA LEU A 904 25.26 8.36 14.47
C LEU A 904 24.29 7.60 13.55
N ARG A 905 23.51 8.34 12.76
CA ARG A 905 22.47 7.78 11.88
C ARG A 905 23.05 6.87 10.80
N GLN A 906 24.22 7.20 10.24
CA GLN A 906 24.95 6.34 9.30
C GLN A 906 25.10 4.90 9.82
N ASN A 907 25.52 4.73 11.08
CA ASN A 907 25.86 3.41 11.61
C ASN A 907 24.60 2.54 11.86
N ALA A 908 23.49 3.13 12.31
CA ALA A 908 22.20 2.41 12.37
C ALA A 908 21.65 2.08 10.98
N LEU A 909 21.76 3.00 10.02
CA LEU A 909 21.34 2.74 8.63
C LEU A 909 22.16 1.62 7.98
N ILE A 910 23.46 1.52 8.26
CA ILE A 910 24.31 0.41 7.81
C ILE A 910 23.86 -0.92 8.44
N THR A 911 23.53 -0.95 9.75
CA THR A 911 22.95 -2.14 10.41
C THR A 911 21.66 -2.60 9.71
N ILE A 912 20.72 -1.69 9.46
CA ILE A 912 19.45 -1.99 8.78
C ILE A 912 19.70 -2.57 7.39
N LEU A 913 20.57 -1.95 6.59
CA LEU A 913 20.89 -2.42 5.25
C LEU A 913 21.54 -3.83 5.26
N ALA A 914 22.39 -4.13 6.25
CA ALA A 914 22.94 -5.46 6.41
C ALA A 914 21.85 -6.50 6.76
N GLN A 915 20.98 -6.21 7.72
CA GLN A 915 19.94 -7.15 8.21
C GLN A 915 18.70 -7.30 7.28
N ILE A 916 18.54 -6.45 6.27
CA ILE A 916 17.64 -6.77 5.13
C ILE A 916 18.31 -7.64 4.06
N GLY A 917 19.63 -7.86 4.12
CA GLY A 917 20.41 -8.59 3.11
C GLY A 917 20.94 -7.74 1.96
N CYS A 918 20.99 -6.42 2.11
CA CYS A 918 21.63 -5.52 1.15
C CYS A 918 23.15 -5.45 1.40
N TYR A 919 23.89 -4.97 0.41
CA TYR A 919 25.30 -4.59 0.59
C TYR A 919 25.36 -3.19 1.21
N VAL A 920 26.44 -2.87 1.93
CA VAL A 920 26.52 -1.67 2.77
C VAL A 920 27.50 -0.62 2.24
N PRO A 921 27.24 0.69 2.48
CA PRO A 921 28.09 1.80 2.05
C PRO A 921 29.35 1.95 2.93
N ALA A 922 30.19 0.92 2.96
CA ALA A 922 31.44 0.88 3.70
C ALA A 922 32.60 0.43 2.79
N SER A 923 33.82 0.37 3.34
CA SER A 923 34.99 -0.27 2.72
C SER A 923 35.21 -1.68 3.28
N TYR A 924 34.85 -1.91 4.54
CA TYR A 924 34.64 -3.23 5.16
C TYR A 924 33.53 -3.10 6.22
N ALA A 925 32.78 -4.17 6.47
CA ALA A 925 31.78 -4.22 7.53
C ALA A 925 31.62 -5.63 8.10
N GLU A 926 31.67 -5.75 9.43
CA GLU A 926 31.41 -6.96 10.20
C GLU A 926 30.53 -6.61 11.40
N LEU A 927 29.30 -7.12 11.43
CA LEU A 927 28.27 -6.72 12.39
C LEU A 927 27.67 -7.96 13.07
N GLY A 928 27.67 -7.97 14.39
CA GLY A 928 26.85 -8.89 15.16
C GLY A 928 25.37 -8.55 15.00
N ILE A 929 24.49 -9.55 14.86
CA ILE A 929 23.03 -9.33 14.72
C ILE A 929 22.50 -8.42 15.84
N VAL A 930 21.72 -7.41 15.46
CA VAL A 930 21.00 -6.49 16.35
C VAL A 930 19.54 -6.94 16.48
N ASP A 931 19.01 -6.94 17.70
CA ASP A 931 17.62 -7.30 18.00
C ASP A 931 16.67 -6.08 18.02
N ALA A 932 17.17 -4.91 18.43
CA ALA A 932 16.45 -3.66 18.39
C ALA A 932 17.37 -2.46 18.09
N ILE A 933 16.89 -1.52 17.28
CA ILE A 933 17.53 -0.21 17.08
C ILE A 933 16.70 0.87 17.77
N PHE A 934 17.37 1.64 18.62
CA PHE A 934 16.82 2.79 19.33
C PHE A 934 17.59 4.05 18.95
N SER A 935 16.90 5.17 18.70
CA SER A 935 17.51 6.39 18.18
C SER A 935 16.84 7.66 18.70
N ARG A 936 17.37 8.22 19.79
CA ARG A 936 17.06 9.58 20.25
C ARG A 936 17.90 10.59 19.44
N VAL A 937 17.34 11.06 18.31
CA VAL A 937 17.94 12.13 17.48
C VAL A 937 16.88 13.18 17.17
N GLY A 938 17.00 14.37 17.77
CA GLY A 938 16.31 15.60 17.39
C GLY A 938 14.78 15.53 17.22
N SER A 939 14.02 15.60 18.32
CA SER A 939 12.56 15.83 18.26
C SER A 939 12.22 17.16 17.58
N ALA A 940 11.23 17.14 16.68
CA ALA A 940 10.47 18.32 16.30
C ALA A 940 9.44 18.68 17.39
N ASP A 941 9.10 19.96 17.52
CA ASP A 941 8.24 20.45 18.60
C ASP A 941 6.77 20.01 18.46
N ASN A 942 6.25 19.31 19.46
CA ASN A 942 4.83 18.92 19.56
C ASN A 942 4.04 19.92 20.44
N LEU A 943 3.88 21.18 19.98
CA LEU A 943 3.14 22.21 20.74
C LEU A 943 1.68 21.84 21.08
N TYR A 944 1.10 20.82 20.43
CA TYR A 944 -0.31 20.43 20.56
C TYR A 944 -0.67 19.64 21.84
N ARG A 945 0.27 19.39 22.76
CA ARG A 945 0.04 18.52 23.95
C ARG A 945 0.42 19.13 25.29
N ASP A 946 0.77 20.41 25.35
CA ASP A 946 1.27 21.12 26.56
C ASP A 946 2.47 20.45 27.26
N GLN A 947 3.15 19.52 26.57
CA GLN A 947 4.31 18.80 27.07
C GLN A 947 5.59 19.56 26.72
N SER A 948 6.43 19.83 27.74
CA SER A 948 7.78 20.37 27.52
C SER A 948 8.59 19.46 26.60
N THR A 949 9.40 20.05 25.72
CA THR A 949 10.34 19.32 24.84
C THR A 949 11.30 18.43 25.63
N PHE A 950 11.66 18.83 26.84
CA PHE A 950 12.43 18.02 27.78
C PHE A 950 11.65 16.81 28.31
N MET A 951 10.35 16.96 28.60
CA MET A 951 9.51 15.84 29.06
C MET A 951 9.36 14.77 27.97
N VAL A 952 9.16 15.17 26.71
CA VAL A 952 9.11 14.24 25.57
C VAL A 952 10.47 13.53 25.41
N GLU A 953 11.58 14.26 25.51
CA GLU A 953 12.93 13.69 25.48
C GLU A 953 13.19 12.68 26.62
N MET A 954 12.69 12.95 27.84
CA MET A 954 12.80 12.05 28.98
C MET A 954 11.92 10.80 28.84
N LEU A 955 10.70 10.92 28.30
CA LEU A 955 9.84 9.77 28.03
C LEU A 955 10.42 8.85 26.95
N GLU A 956 10.95 9.42 25.86
CA GLU A 956 11.70 8.68 24.84
C GLU A 956 12.91 7.97 25.46
N THR A 957 13.75 8.70 26.20
CA THR A 957 14.98 8.16 26.80
C THR A 957 14.67 7.04 27.82
N ALA A 958 13.64 7.22 28.66
CA ALA A 958 13.21 6.21 29.62
C ALA A 958 12.65 4.95 28.93
N SER A 959 11.98 5.07 27.78
CA SER A 959 11.55 3.93 26.98
C SER A 959 12.75 3.12 26.47
N ILE A 960 13.77 3.81 25.91
CA ILE A 960 15.01 3.18 25.43
C ILE A 960 15.73 2.44 26.58
N LEU A 961 15.91 3.08 27.73
CA LEU A 961 16.58 2.48 28.90
C LEU A 961 15.83 1.25 29.45
N LYS A 962 14.49 1.24 29.38
CA LYS A 962 13.67 0.08 29.79
C LYS A 962 13.70 -1.09 28.80
N GLN A 963 13.89 -0.83 27.50
CA GLN A 963 13.71 -1.82 26.43
C GLN A 963 15.03 -2.33 25.81
N ALA A 964 16.14 -1.59 25.94
CA ALA A 964 17.41 -1.97 25.33
C ALA A 964 18.06 -3.21 25.98
N THR A 965 18.41 -4.18 25.15
CA THR A 965 19.10 -5.42 25.55
C THR A 965 20.62 -5.32 25.26
N PRO A 966 21.45 -6.26 25.75
CA PRO A 966 22.87 -6.33 25.37
C PRO A 966 23.13 -6.52 23.88
N ARG A 967 22.14 -7.00 23.10
CA ARG A 967 22.21 -7.10 21.63
C ARG A 967 21.68 -5.86 20.90
N SER A 968 21.02 -4.93 21.58
CA SER A 968 20.45 -3.74 20.94
C SER A 968 21.54 -2.75 20.51
N PHE A 969 21.20 -1.89 19.55
CA PHE A 969 22.05 -0.80 19.06
C PHE A 969 21.37 0.55 19.33
N VAL A 970 21.98 1.35 20.19
CA VAL A 970 21.40 2.58 20.74
C VAL A 970 22.14 3.81 20.21
N ILE A 971 21.38 4.80 19.73
CA ILE A 971 21.85 6.14 19.39
C ILE A 971 21.23 7.13 20.37
N MET A 972 22.08 7.90 21.04
CA MET A 972 21.70 9.05 21.86
C MET A 972 22.39 10.30 21.32
N ASP A 973 21.64 11.37 21.01
CA ASP A 973 22.17 12.61 20.44
C ASP A 973 21.66 13.84 21.22
N GLU A 974 22.59 14.51 21.90
CA GLU A 974 22.38 15.80 22.61
C GLU A 974 21.22 15.77 23.63
N ILE A 975 21.12 14.67 24.39
CA ILE A 975 20.24 14.53 25.57
C ILE A 975 20.58 15.57 26.63
N GLY A 976 19.56 16.11 27.30
CA GLY A 976 19.70 17.04 28.42
C GLY A 976 19.67 18.51 28.00
N ARG A 977 19.63 18.82 26.71
CA ARG A 977 19.64 20.20 26.16
C ARG A 977 18.41 21.05 26.48
N GLY A 978 17.37 20.45 27.06
CA GLY A 978 16.08 21.10 27.37
C GLY A 978 15.96 21.67 28.79
N THR A 979 17.03 21.65 29.58
CA THR A 979 17.08 22.13 30.97
C THR A 979 18.39 22.89 31.24
N THR A 980 18.61 23.29 32.49
CA THR A 980 19.90 23.73 33.08
C THR A 980 21.08 22.84 32.65
N PRO A 981 22.28 23.40 32.37
CA PRO A 981 23.44 22.61 31.98
C PRO A 981 23.85 21.54 33.01
N GLU A 982 23.62 21.81 34.30
CA GLU A 982 24.00 20.97 35.43
C GLU A 982 23.10 19.73 35.50
N ASP A 983 21.78 19.91 35.53
CA ASP A 983 20.81 18.81 35.52
C ASP A 983 20.86 18.05 34.18
N GLY A 984 21.07 18.77 33.07
CA GLY A 984 21.23 18.18 31.74
C GLY A 984 22.44 17.25 31.66
N ALA A 985 23.59 17.66 32.22
CA ALA A 985 24.78 16.83 32.33
C ALA A 985 24.59 15.65 33.30
N ALA A 986 23.95 15.86 34.45
CA ALA A 986 23.68 14.81 35.42
C ALA A 986 22.75 13.71 34.84
N VAL A 987 21.68 14.11 34.15
CA VAL A 987 20.77 13.19 33.44
C VAL A 987 21.48 12.46 32.32
N ALA A 988 22.26 13.16 31.48
CA ALA A 988 23.02 12.55 30.41
C ALA A 988 24.06 11.52 30.93
N PHE A 989 24.72 11.83 32.05
CA PHE A 989 25.63 10.89 32.72
C PHE A 989 24.89 9.68 33.30
N ALA A 990 23.75 9.87 33.97
CA ALA A 990 22.95 8.75 34.49
C ALA A 990 22.48 7.80 33.37
N CYS A 991 22.07 8.34 32.21
CA CYS A 991 21.73 7.54 31.03
C CYS A 991 22.95 6.76 30.49
N LEU A 992 24.11 7.42 30.37
CA LEU A 992 25.36 6.79 29.93
C LEU A 992 25.78 5.64 30.87
N HIS A 993 25.72 5.86 32.18
CA HIS A 993 26.02 4.86 33.19
C HIS A 993 25.07 3.65 33.11
N HIS A 994 23.75 3.88 33.00
CA HIS A 994 22.76 2.80 32.92
C HIS A 994 22.95 1.94 31.65
N LEU A 995 23.20 2.56 30.49
CA LEU A 995 23.52 1.85 29.26
C LEU A 995 24.81 1.02 29.36
N ALA A 996 25.84 1.54 30.05
CA ALA A 996 27.12 0.86 30.23
C ALA A 996 27.03 -0.33 31.20
N THR A 997 26.31 -0.18 32.31
CA THR A 997 26.31 -1.15 33.42
C THR A 997 25.14 -2.12 33.40
N VAL A 998 23.94 -1.66 33.05
CA VAL A 998 22.68 -2.44 33.12
C VAL A 998 22.30 -3.01 31.75
N ASN A 999 21.98 -2.16 30.76
CA ASN A 999 21.60 -2.65 29.42
C ASN A 999 22.77 -3.33 28.71
N GLN A 1000 24.00 -2.86 29.00
CA GLN A 1000 25.25 -3.45 28.53
C GLN A 1000 25.38 -3.52 27.00
N CYS A 1001 24.63 -2.66 26.30
CA CYS A 1001 24.35 -2.64 24.88
C CYS A 1001 25.42 -1.89 24.04
N ARG A 1002 25.30 -1.97 22.72
CA ARG A 1002 26.11 -1.17 21.78
C ARG A 1002 25.55 0.25 21.71
N THR A 1003 26.31 1.26 22.11
CA THR A 1003 25.80 2.65 22.13
C THR A 1003 26.74 3.62 21.43
N LEU A 1004 26.17 4.50 20.60
CA LEU A 1004 26.80 5.74 20.17
C LEU A 1004 26.12 6.91 20.89
N PHE A 1005 26.86 7.62 21.74
CA PHE A 1005 26.34 8.68 22.62
C PHE A 1005 27.01 10.01 22.28
N ALA A 1006 26.33 10.91 21.58
CA ALA A 1006 26.85 12.25 21.30
C ALA A 1006 26.37 13.26 22.35
N THR A 1007 27.29 14.07 22.86
CA THR A 1007 27.00 15.11 23.86
C THR A 1007 27.74 16.42 23.57
N HIS A 1008 27.21 17.51 24.11
CA HIS A 1008 27.88 18.80 24.22
C HIS A 1008 28.36 19.10 25.66
N PHE A 1009 27.97 18.27 26.64
CA PHE A 1009 28.41 18.37 28.03
C PHE A 1009 29.76 17.67 28.23
N HIS A 1010 30.85 18.43 28.23
CA HIS A 1010 32.20 17.92 28.49
C HIS A 1010 32.31 17.23 29.87
N SER A 1011 31.58 17.74 30.87
CA SER A 1011 31.46 17.19 32.22
C SER A 1011 31.01 15.72 32.26
N VAL A 1012 30.23 15.24 31.27
CA VAL A 1012 29.83 13.83 31.20
C VAL A 1012 31.03 12.92 30.92
N ALA A 1013 32.02 13.38 30.16
CA ALA A 1013 33.27 12.64 29.94
C ALA A 1013 34.18 12.65 31.16
N ASP A 1014 34.20 13.76 31.91
CA ASP A 1014 34.95 13.88 33.16
C ASP A 1014 34.36 13.00 34.27
N LEU A 1015 33.03 12.98 34.42
CA LEU A 1015 32.30 12.08 35.33
C LEU A 1015 32.52 10.59 34.96
N ALA A 1016 32.43 10.24 33.67
CA ALA A 1016 32.70 8.88 33.21
C ALA A 1016 34.17 8.45 33.39
N THR A 1017 35.09 9.41 33.55
CA THR A 1017 36.48 9.12 33.92
C THR A 1017 36.65 8.96 35.43
N ALA A 1018 35.95 9.77 36.24
CA ALA A 1018 35.95 9.67 37.70
C ALA A 1018 35.37 8.33 38.21
N GLU A 1019 34.28 7.86 37.60
CA GLU A 1019 33.65 6.55 37.89
C GLU A 1019 34.35 5.36 37.19
N GLY A 1020 35.53 5.56 36.60
CA GLY A 1020 36.35 4.48 36.01
C GLY A 1020 35.78 3.80 34.76
N LEU A 1021 34.66 4.28 34.20
CA LEU A 1021 34.05 3.76 32.97
C LEU A 1021 34.92 4.02 31.73
N CYS A 1022 35.65 5.15 31.74
CA CYS A 1022 36.67 5.51 30.77
C CYS A 1022 38.07 5.10 31.25
N SER A 1023 38.83 4.43 30.38
CA SER A 1023 40.25 4.12 30.57
C SER A 1023 40.95 4.14 29.21
N THR A 1024 42.19 4.64 29.16
CA THR A 1024 42.92 5.04 27.94
C THR A 1024 43.01 3.94 26.88
N ASP A 1025 43.13 2.68 27.33
CA ASP A 1025 43.41 1.53 26.47
C ASP A 1025 42.36 0.40 26.58
N ALA A 1026 41.45 0.46 27.57
CA ALA A 1026 40.52 -0.65 27.88
C ALA A 1026 39.17 -0.23 28.53
N GLY A 1027 38.79 1.05 28.50
CA GLY A 1027 37.52 1.52 29.08
C GLY A 1027 36.28 0.96 28.36
N VAL A 1028 35.21 0.69 29.12
CA VAL A 1028 33.89 0.31 28.60
C VAL A 1028 33.30 1.43 27.75
N VAL A 1029 33.54 2.68 28.17
CA VAL A 1029 33.29 3.89 27.40
C VAL A 1029 34.62 4.32 26.76
N GLN A 1030 34.59 4.56 25.45
CA GLN A 1030 35.69 5.14 24.68
C GLN A 1030 35.28 6.52 24.19
N VAL A 1031 36.19 7.51 24.25
CA VAL A 1031 35.85 8.91 23.97
C VAL A 1031 36.45 9.38 22.65
N TYR A 1032 35.61 9.96 21.81
CA TYR A 1032 35.93 10.48 20.50
C TYR A 1032 35.46 11.93 20.35
N CYS A 1033 36.04 12.65 19.40
CA CYS A 1033 35.67 14.00 19.09
C CYS A 1033 35.71 14.30 17.58
N THR A 1034 35.10 15.43 17.23
CA THR A 1034 35.21 16.10 15.93
C THR A 1034 35.69 17.53 16.17
N ASP A 1035 36.34 18.13 15.17
CA ASP A 1035 37.09 19.38 15.35
C ASP A 1035 36.92 20.36 14.18
N VAL A 1036 37.40 21.59 14.34
CA VAL A 1036 37.32 22.67 13.35
C VAL A 1036 38.72 23.06 12.88
N ALA A 1037 39.02 22.80 11.61
CA ALA A 1037 40.29 23.16 11.01
C ALA A 1037 40.22 24.57 10.40
N GLU A 1038 41.25 25.38 10.64
CA GLU A 1038 41.36 26.73 10.08
C GLU A 1038 42.13 26.70 8.75
N ASP A 1039 41.52 27.26 7.70
CA ASP A 1039 42.22 27.60 6.46
C ASP A 1039 42.88 28.97 6.70
N GLY A 1040 44.22 29.04 6.59
CA GLY A 1040 45.10 30.08 7.16
C GLY A 1040 44.90 31.52 6.67
N LYS A 1041 43.82 31.79 5.93
CA LYS A 1041 43.31 33.10 5.52
C LYS A 1041 42.18 33.61 6.42
N GLY A 1042 41.94 32.95 7.56
CA GLY A 1042 40.86 33.29 8.52
C GLY A 1042 39.51 32.63 8.23
N GLY A 1043 39.47 31.66 7.31
CA GLY A 1043 38.32 30.77 7.14
C GLY A 1043 38.45 29.53 8.01
N PHE A 1044 37.35 28.80 8.23
CA PHE A 1044 37.42 27.48 8.84
C PHE A 1044 36.48 26.49 8.16
N PHE A 1045 36.81 25.20 8.26
CA PHE A 1045 35.99 24.10 7.81
C PHE A 1045 35.85 23.05 8.91
N TYR A 1046 34.68 22.41 8.97
CA TYR A 1046 34.44 21.33 9.92
C TYR A 1046 35.21 20.08 9.47
N ASN A 1047 36.04 19.54 10.36
CA ASN A 1047 36.68 18.25 10.14
C ASN A 1047 35.66 17.16 10.47
N HIS A 1048 34.93 16.72 9.45
CA HIS A 1048 33.93 15.66 9.53
C HIS A 1048 34.52 14.25 9.81
N LYS A 1049 35.81 14.14 10.14
CA LYS A 1049 36.46 12.90 10.54
C LYS A 1049 36.57 12.81 12.08
N LEU A 1050 36.07 11.74 12.67
CA LEU A 1050 36.23 11.45 14.09
C LEU A 1050 37.68 11.14 14.44
N GLN A 1051 38.09 11.55 15.64
CA GLN A 1051 39.40 11.29 16.24
C GLN A 1051 39.21 10.84 17.70
N ARG A 1052 40.15 10.08 18.27
CA ARG A 1052 40.11 9.72 19.71
C ARG A 1052 40.44 10.94 20.57
N GLY A 1053 39.77 11.07 21.72
CA GLY A 1053 39.94 12.16 22.68
C GLY A 1053 38.70 13.02 22.88
N ILE A 1054 38.82 14.05 23.73
CA ILE A 1054 37.78 15.03 24.03
C ILE A 1054 38.17 16.35 23.36
N ASN A 1055 37.28 16.94 22.55
CA ASN A 1055 37.48 18.33 22.12
C ASN A 1055 36.97 19.27 23.22
N ARG A 1056 37.89 19.99 23.89
CA ARG A 1056 37.56 21.01 24.90
C ARG A 1056 37.56 22.45 24.34
N GLN A 1057 37.80 22.65 23.03
CA GLN A 1057 37.83 23.99 22.44
C GLN A 1057 36.42 24.47 22.05
N SER A 1058 35.92 25.50 22.73
CA SER A 1058 34.63 26.11 22.40
C SER A 1058 34.72 26.95 21.12
N HIS A 1059 34.50 26.30 19.97
CA HIS A 1059 34.42 26.98 18.67
C HIS A 1059 33.14 27.80 18.47
N ALA A 1060 32.20 27.81 19.43
CA ALA A 1060 30.90 28.47 19.31
C ALA A 1060 31.02 29.97 18.95
N LEU A 1061 31.98 30.70 19.55
CA LEU A 1061 32.23 32.11 19.21
C LEU A 1061 32.77 32.30 17.78
N LYS A 1062 33.53 31.33 17.24
CA LYS A 1062 34.00 31.34 15.84
C LYS A 1062 32.82 31.17 14.89
N VAL A 1063 31.88 30.26 15.21
CA VAL A 1063 30.64 30.04 14.45
C VAL A 1063 29.74 31.28 14.48
N ALA A 1064 29.59 31.93 15.64
CA ALA A 1064 28.84 33.17 15.77
C ALA A 1064 29.39 34.28 14.86
N ARG A 1065 30.72 34.40 14.72
CA ARG A 1065 31.36 35.35 13.79
C ARG A 1065 30.99 35.08 12.34
N LEU A 1066 31.02 33.82 11.87
CA LEU A 1066 30.59 33.48 10.51
C LEU A 1066 29.08 33.64 10.28
N ALA A 1067 28.25 33.53 11.32
CA ALA A 1067 26.84 33.87 11.26
C ALA A 1067 26.56 35.39 11.16
N GLY A 1068 27.61 36.22 11.16
CA GLY A 1068 27.50 37.68 11.06
C GLY A 1068 27.27 38.39 12.40
N LEU A 1069 27.52 37.73 13.53
CA LEU A 1069 27.41 38.38 14.85
C LEU A 1069 28.49 39.49 14.97
N PRO A 1070 28.13 40.73 15.34
CA PRO A 1070 29.10 41.83 15.41
C PRO A 1070 30.23 41.57 16.41
N ASP A 1071 31.47 41.95 16.06
CA ASP A 1071 32.65 41.71 16.90
C ASP A 1071 32.52 42.24 18.33
N ARG A 1072 31.87 43.40 18.52
CA ARG A 1072 31.58 43.95 19.86
C ARG A 1072 30.75 42.99 20.74
N ALA A 1073 29.88 42.17 20.16
CA ALA A 1073 29.13 41.15 20.90
C ALA A 1073 30.00 39.91 21.18
N ILE A 1074 30.87 39.52 20.26
CA ILE A 1074 31.83 38.43 20.43
C ILE A 1074 32.83 38.76 21.55
N ASP A 1075 33.34 40.00 21.59
CA ASP A 1075 34.27 40.48 22.62
C ASP A 1075 33.58 40.81 23.97
N VAL A 1076 32.24 40.78 24.04
CA VAL A 1076 31.50 40.66 25.30
C VAL A 1076 31.42 39.17 25.71
N ALA A 1077 31.07 38.28 24.79
CA ALA A 1077 30.91 36.86 25.07
C ALA A 1077 32.23 36.15 25.47
N LYS A 1078 33.38 36.57 24.93
CA LYS A 1078 34.70 36.13 25.42
C LYS A 1078 34.90 36.46 26.90
N ARG A 1079 34.69 37.73 27.27
CA ARG A 1079 34.87 38.20 28.65
C ARG A 1079 33.90 37.58 29.65
N ALA A 1080 32.74 37.10 29.18
CA ALA A 1080 31.84 36.30 30.01
C ALA A 1080 32.42 34.91 30.30
N LEU A 1081 32.87 34.19 29.25
CA LEU A 1081 33.51 32.86 29.39
C LEU A 1081 34.83 32.93 30.19
N GLU A 1082 35.60 33.99 30.03
CA GLU A 1082 36.80 34.26 30.84
C GLU A 1082 36.45 34.47 32.32
N HIS A 1083 35.23 34.94 32.64
CA HIS A 1083 34.79 35.16 34.02
C HIS A 1083 34.32 33.87 34.68
N ASP A 1084 33.51 33.05 33.99
CA ASP A 1084 33.04 31.74 34.48
C ASP A 1084 34.20 30.76 34.75
N HIS A 1085 35.33 30.92 34.06
CA HIS A 1085 36.55 30.13 34.29
C HIS A 1085 37.42 30.62 35.48
N THR A 1086 36.96 31.62 36.24
CA THR A 1086 37.69 32.16 37.42
C THR A 1086 36.94 32.01 38.74
N THR A 1087 35.81 31.29 38.72
CA THR A 1087 34.95 30.96 39.88
C THR A 1087 34.80 29.46 40.03
#